data_AF-A0A371YUR1-F1
#
_entry.id   AF-A0A371YUR1-F1
#
_cell.length_a   1.000
_cell.length_b   1.000
_cell.length_c   1.000
_cell.angle_alpha   90.00
_cell.angle_beta   90.00
_cell.angle_gamma   90.00
#
_symmetry.space_group_name_H-M   'P 1'
#
loop_
_entity.id
_entity.type
_entity.pdbx_description
1 polymer ?
#
loop_
_entity_poly.entity_id
_entity_poly.type
_entity_poly.pdbx_seq_one_letter_code
_entity_poly.pdbx_strand_id
1 'polypeptide(L)'
;MNSTSQHFASSQRGFATILVVLLVGLALGASVLGTAYYLRSSQKSLVASHALTNAQSGAWTGVEIFRKYLNDLDGETILSLNNQTLHLNVQAGRELTVSQIQTARVSTHPETYQVAAQIQNMSTTSEASSTIGIVYEVTPDGAASSSGEGESGTSGSFENAMNFYGGLTVGGDIKMANAGENAVINVDGSFKSGGVSLTGVKTINSTSDVNLGSSTKIENVYANGTITLVGSATITSIASAQKEIYMQSWGNPQGEFYANGNIYLKGSDVKRADTLKSITSTVWSRVGTALAKENITCVGTGWSAFDTLQATKLINCPTISGKTYTPPITTPQGAFAAVSLASRPLVNALNSKYLNEANYIFKYNATLERPIVTINNVQGIPKGDYEIGKYSVNNTQYWGHICKELNSDKTCKTTILANIAPNKSQKTRISYNNNTWTVDDEVGNATGKVGSKIPPTIPSLAPGIMLFYGNVNMPRGLFVNTILATGNINYGASITVYAPNYAGPSSTCNVTGYQMPLNLCSDALTMTKASIGNIALLAGSCADDSSLETCTSSYNGGTITLGSSSYVYGNVIAGNILDTSGSSHILGAILAAALGDVGQGNKLGNTTTIDFDGVNDHENFKPSIPKDDSDNTPPINTATDKAKIRWARYI
;
A
#
# COMPACT_ATOMS: atom_id res chain seq x y z
N MET A 1 -72.02 76.97 26.19
CA MET A 1 -73.11 76.12 25.68
C MET A 1 -72.73 75.64 24.29
N ASN A 2 -73.07 74.39 24.00
CA ASN A 2 -72.90 73.64 22.74
C ASN A 2 -71.57 72.90 22.53
N SER A 3 -71.56 71.72 23.16
CA SER A 3 -70.95 70.47 22.73
C SER A 3 -71.18 70.18 21.24
N THR A 4 -70.11 69.81 20.54
CA THR A 4 -70.18 68.91 19.38
C THR A 4 -68.97 67.97 19.42
N SER A 5 -69.23 66.79 19.97
CA SER A 5 -68.40 65.60 19.84
C SER A 5 -68.35 65.15 18.37
N GLN A 6 -67.18 65.18 17.74
CA GLN A 6 -66.92 64.43 16.51
C GLN A 6 -66.01 63.24 16.82
N HIS A 7 -66.61 62.06 16.78
CA HIS A 7 -65.95 60.77 16.78
C HIS A 7 -65.07 60.62 15.52
N PHE A 8 -63.75 60.57 15.71
CA PHE A 8 -62.86 59.94 14.71
C PHE A 8 -62.73 58.45 15.01
N ALA A 9 -62.93 57.66 13.96
CA ALA A 9 -63.26 56.24 13.98
C ALA A 9 -62.20 55.34 14.64
N SER A 10 -62.64 54.48 15.56
CA SER A 10 -61.89 53.34 16.08
C SER A 10 -61.63 52.25 15.02
N SER A 11 -62.20 52.36 13.81
CA SER A 11 -62.05 51.38 12.73
C SER A 11 -60.71 51.44 11.99
N GLN A 12 -59.93 52.53 12.13
CA GLN A 12 -58.63 52.64 11.43
C GLN A 12 -57.48 51.91 12.14
N ARG A 13 -57.60 51.60 13.43
CA ARG A 13 -56.56 50.83 14.14
C ARG A 13 -56.56 49.36 13.74
N GLY A 14 -57.73 48.77 13.50
CA GLY A 14 -57.85 47.37 13.09
C GLY A 14 -57.27 47.08 11.71
N PHE A 15 -57.56 47.94 10.74
CA PHE A 15 -57.08 47.77 9.35
C PHE A 15 -55.56 47.92 9.25
N ALA A 16 -54.96 48.86 9.99
CA ALA A 16 -53.52 49.04 10.04
C ALA A 16 -52.80 47.83 10.68
N THR A 17 -53.30 47.28 11.78
CA THR A 17 -52.73 46.05 12.37
C THR A 17 -52.83 44.85 11.44
N ILE A 18 -53.95 44.68 10.72
CA ILE A 18 -54.12 43.60 9.75
C ILE A 18 -53.12 43.78 8.58
N LEU A 19 -52.96 45.01 8.08
CA LEU A 19 -52.04 45.30 6.99
C LEU A 19 -50.58 45.07 7.40
N VAL A 20 -50.19 45.47 8.61
CA VAL A 20 -48.84 45.24 9.15
C VAL A 20 -48.56 43.75 9.34
N VAL A 21 -49.50 42.98 9.90
CA VAL A 21 -49.36 41.52 10.06
C VAL A 21 -49.27 40.85 8.69
N LEU A 22 -50.03 41.30 7.69
CA LEU A 22 -49.99 40.77 6.34
C LEU A 22 -48.66 41.10 5.63
N LEU A 23 -48.15 42.32 5.79
CA LEU A 23 -46.84 42.73 5.26
C LEU A 23 -45.69 41.97 5.93
N VAL A 24 -45.74 41.77 7.25
CA VAL A 24 -44.75 40.96 7.98
C VAL A 24 -44.84 39.50 7.54
N GLY A 25 -46.04 38.96 7.33
CA GLY A 25 -46.24 37.61 6.80
C GLY A 25 -45.69 37.43 5.39
N LEU A 26 -45.88 38.41 4.51
CA LEU A 26 -45.29 38.43 3.17
C LEU A 26 -43.77 38.55 3.20
N ALA A 27 -43.22 39.40 4.08
CA ALA A 27 -41.78 39.56 4.24
C ALA A 27 -41.12 38.26 4.74
N LEU A 28 -41.70 37.62 5.76
CA LEU A 28 -41.25 36.31 6.25
C LEU A 28 -41.38 35.22 5.18
N GLY A 29 -42.49 35.20 4.43
CA GLY A 29 -42.69 34.28 3.31
C GLY A 29 -41.64 34.46 2.21
N ALA A 30 -41.32 35.70 1.83
CA ALA A 30 -40.29 36.01 0.86
C ALA A 30 -38.89 35.65 1.35
N SER A 31 -38.57 35.86 2.62
CA SER A 31 -37.29 35.43 3.22
C SER A 31 -37.15 33.91 3.23
N VAL A 32 -38.20 33.17 3.62
CA VAL A 32 -38.19 31.70 3.62
C VAL A 32 -38.05 31.15 2.20
N LEU A 33 -38.80 31.68 1.24
CA LEU A 33 -38.67 31.28 -0.18
C LEU A 33 -37.29 31.64 -0.76
N GLY A 34 -36.73 32.77 -0.37
CA GLY A 34 -35.37 33.18 -0.74
C GLY A 34 -34.30 32.23 -0.20
N THR A 35 -34.40 31.83 1.08
CA THR A 35 -33.49 30.84 1.67
C THR A 35 -33.67 29.45 1.06
N ALA A 36 -34.89 29.03 0.75
CA ALA A 36 -35.15 27.74 0.10
C ALA A 36 -34.60 27.70 -1.34
N TYR A 37 -34.75 28.80 -2.09
CA TYR A 37 -34.14 28.95 -3.41
C TYR A 37 -32.62 28.91 -3.34
N TYR A 38 -32.03 29.62 -2.37
CA TYR A 38 -30.58 29.62 -2.14
C TYR A 38 -30.05 28.23 -1.76
N LEU A 39 -30.72 27.51 -0.87
CA LEU A 39 -30.38 26.13 -0.49
C LEU A 39 -30.47 25.19 -1.69
N ARG A 40 -31.54 25.28 -2.49
CA ARG A 40 -31.69 24.46 -3.71
C ARG A 40 -30.62 24.80 -4.75
N SER A 41 -30.27 26.07 -4.90
CA SER A 41 -29.19 26.53 -5.79
C SER A 41 -27.82 26.04 -5.32
N SER A 42 -27.54 26.11 -4.02
CA SER A 42 -26.32 25.59 -3.40
C SER A 42 -26.21 24.07 -3.53
N GLN A 43 -27.31 23.33 -3.30
CA GLN A 43 -27.37 21.89 -3.53
C GLN A 43 -27.11 21.53 -4.99
N LYS A 44 -27.71 22.25 -5.95
CA LYS A 44 -27.44 22.06 -7.39
C LYS A 44 -25.97 22.33 -7.73
N SER A 45 -25.37 23.38 -7.16
CA SER A 45 -23.96 23.71 -7.36
C SER A 45 -23.02 22.65 -6.76
N LEU A 46 -23.35 22.08 -5.61
CA LEU A 46 -22.61 20.97 -5.00
C LEU A 46 -22.71 19.70 -5.85
N VAL A 47 -23.92 19.33 -6.28
CA VAL A 47 -24.14 18.17 -7.15
C VAL A 47 -23.39 18.32 -8.48
N ALA A 48 -23.43 19.50 -9.09
CA ALA A 48 -22.67 19.80 -10.31
C ALA A 48 -21.14 19.72 -10.09
N SER A 49 -20.63 20.21 -8.95
CA SER A 49 -19.22 20.09 -8.59
C SER A 49 -18.79 18.64 -8.38
N HIS A 50 -19.59 17.83 -7.69
CA HIS A 50 -19.33 16.40 -7.50
C HIS A 50 -19.41 15.63 -8.83
N ALA A 51 -20.37 15.95 -9.68
CA ALA A 51 -20.51 15.38 -11.03
C ALA A 51 -19.30 15.71 -11.90
N LEU A 52 -18.80 16.96 -11.86
CA LEU A 52 -17.60 17.37 -12.56
C LEU A 52 -16.35 16.66 -12.01
N THR A 53 -16.13 16.63 -10.69
CA THR A 53 -15.00 15.91 -10.09
C THR A 53 -15.00 14.43 -10.47
N ASN A 54 -16.16 13.78 -10.51
CA ASN A 54 -16.30 12.40 -10.96
C ASN A 54 -16.02 12.24 -12.46
N ALA A 55 -16.46 13.19 -13.30
CA ALA A 55 -16.14 13.19 -14.73
C ALA A 55 -14.63 13.34 -14.96
N GLN A 56 -13.98 14.23 -14.22
CA GLN A 56 -12.55 14.52 -14.25
C GLN A 56 -11.72 13.32 -13.77
N SER A 57 -12.13 12.68 -12.68
CA SER A 57 -11.52 11.44 -12.17
C SER A 57 -11.62 10.30 -13.20
N GLY A 58 -12.81 10.08 -13.77
CA GLY A 58 -12.97 9.02 -14.77
C GLY A 58 -12.26 9.31 -16.10
N ALA A 59 -12.02 10.58 -16.46
CA ALA A 59 -11.18 10.93 -17.62
C ALA A 59 -9.72 10.49 -17.38
N TRP A 60 -9.18 10.66 -16.17
CA TRP A 60 -7.86 10.13 -15.80
C TRP A 60 -7.82 8.60 -15.72
N THR A 61 -8.90 7.97 -15.26
CA THR A 61 -9.04 6.51 -15.40
C THR A 61 -8.95 6.09 -16.86
N GLY A 62 -9.57 6.84 -17.78
CA GLY A 62 -9.45 6.63 -19.22
C GLY A 62 -8.03 6.80 -19.76
N VAL A 63 -7.27 7.77 -19.26
CA VAL A 63 -5.84 7.96 -19.59
C VAL A 63 -5.03 6.71 -19.26
N GLU A 64 -5.27 6.08 -18.12
CA GLU A 64 -4.57 4.85 -17.74
C GLU A 64 -5.06 3.62 -18.50
N ILE A 65 -6.36 3.49 -18.74
CA ILE A 65 -6.91 2.38 -19.54
C ILE A 65 -6.35 2.44 -20.97
N PHE A 66 -6.35 3.61 -21.59
CA PHE A 66 -5.81 3.77 -22.94
C PHE A 66 -4.29 3.57 -22.98
N ARG A 67 -3.55 3.95 -21.93
CA ARG A 67 -2.12 3.62 -21.80
C ARG A 67 -1.89 2.11 -21.77
N LYS A 68 -2.67 1.38 -20.98
CA LYS A 68 -2.61 -0.09 -20.91
C LYS A 68 -2.96 -0.73 -22.25
N TYR A 69 -4.01 -0.23 -22.92
CA TYR A 69 -4.34 -0.66 -24.28
C TYR A 69 -3.14 -0.50 -25.23
N LEU A 70 -2.46 0.65 -25.21
CA LEU A 70 -1.26 0.88 -26.03
C LEU A 70 -0.06 0.00 -25.66
N ASN A 71 0.06 -0.46 -24.41
CA ASN A 71 1.10 -1.41 -23.99
C ASN A 71 0.97 -2.77 -24.67
N ASP A 72 -0.26 -3.15 -25.04
CA ASP A 72 -0.57 -4.48 -25.58
C ASP A 72 -0.51 -4.52 -27.12
N LEU A 73 -0.25 -3.39 -27.78
CA LEU A 73 -0.20 -3.29 -29.24
C LEU A 73 1.22 -3.40 -29.79
N ASP A 74 1.34 -4.00 -30.98
CA ASP A 74 2.54 -3.97 -31.79
C ASP A 74 2.64 -2.67 -32.62
N GLY A 75 3.81 -2.44 -33.22
CA GLY A 75 4.11 -1.19 -33.93
C GLY A 75 3.18 -0.90 -35.11
N GLU A 76 2.79 -1.92 -35.88
CA GLU A 76 1.87 -1.76 -37.01
C GLU A 76 0.43 -1.51 -36.55
N THR A 77 -0.02 -2.17 -35.47
CA THR A 77 -1.36 -1.94 -34.92
C THR A 77 -1.47 -0.55 -34.30
N ILE A 78 -0.41 -0.02 -33.68
CA ILE A 78 -0.39 1.38 -33.20
C ILE A 78 -0.62 2.35 -34.35
N LEU A 79 0.04 2.17 -35.49
CA LEU A 79 -0.16 3.05 -36.66
C LEU A 79 -1.57 2.94 -37.25
N SER A 80 -2.21 1.78 -37.13
CA SER A 80 -3.57 1.57 -37.62
C SER A 80 -4.65 2.33 -36.82
N LEU A 81 -4.34 2.79 -35.60
CA LEU A 81 -5.22 3.60 -34.77
C LEU A 81 -5.37 5.05 -35.26
N ASN A 82 -4.55 5.49 -36.21
CA ASN A 82 -4.59 6.87 -36.71
C ASN A 82 -5.99 7.23 -37.25
N ASN A 83 -6.54 8.35 -36.77
CA ASN A 83 -7.89 8.83 -37.06
C ASN A 83 -9.04 7.89 -36.63
N GLN A 84 -8.77 6.90 -35.79
CA GLN A 84 -9.83 6.08 -35.21
C GLN A 84 -10.46 6.75 -33.98
N THR A 85 -11.69 6.35 -33.67
CA THR A 85 -12.37 6.63 -32.40
C THR A 85 -12.66 5.31 -31.73
N LEU A 86 -12.22 5.17 -30.48
CA LEU A 86 -12.40 3.98 -29.68
C LEU A 86 -13.40 4.25 -28.57
N HIS A 87 -14.35 3.34 -28.40
CA HIS A 87 -15.30 3.34 -27.30
C HIS A 87 -14.86 2.27 -26.31
N LEU A 88 -14.40 2.70 -25.13
CA LEU A 88 -13.92 1.82 -24.07
C LEU A 88 -15.04 1.62 -23.05
N ASN A 89 -15.47 0.38 -22.88
CA ASN A 89 -16.54 0.02 -21.96
C ASN A 89 -15.95 -0.24 -20.58
N VAL A 90 -16.30 0.58 -19.59
CA VAL A 90 -15.81 0.46 -18.21
C VAL A 90 -16.91 -0.11 -17.33
N GLN A 91 -16.55 -0.97 -16.37
CA GLN A 91 -17.51 -1.54 -15.41
C GLN A 91 -18.42 -0.47 -14.79
N ALA A 92 -19.70 -0.83 -14.58
CA ALA A 92 -20.79 0.04 -14.11
C ALA A 92 -21.38 1.03 -15.13
N GLY A 93 -21.37 0.71 -16.43
CA GLY A 93 -22.16 1.42 -17.45
C GLY A 93 -21.63 2.80 -17.85
N ARG A 94 -20.32 3.03 -17.70
CA ARG A 94 -19.64 4.26 -18.12
C ARG A 94 -18.95 4.02 -19.47
N GLU A 95 -19.26 4.87 -20.44
CA GLU A 95 -18.64 4.87 -21.75
C GLU A 95 -17.52 5.92 -21.78
N LEU A 96 -16.29 5.49 -22.06
CA LEU A 96 -15.16 6.37 -22.29
C LEU A 96 -14.87 6.44 -23.79
N THR A 97 -14.77 7.64 -24.34
CA THR A 97 -14.49 7.84 -25.75
C THR A 97 -13.07 8.35 -25.92
N VAL A 98 -12.25 7.59 -26.65
CA VAL A 98 -10.93 8.03 -27.11
C VAL A 98 -11.08 8.46 -28.56
N SER A 99 -10.84 9.73 -28.85
CA SER A 99 -11.03 10.32 -30.17
C SER A 99 -9.81 11.14 -30.58
N GLN A 100 -9.78 11.59 -31.85
CA GLN A 100 -8.67 12.39 -32.39
C GLN A 100 -7.31 11.69 -32.22
N ILE A 101 -7.29 10.37 -32.38
CA ILE A 101 -6.06 9.59 -32.24
C ILE A 101 -5.13 9.93 -33.41
N GLN A 102 -3.94 10.43 -33.10
CA GLN A 102 -2.89 10.71 -34.07
C GLN A 102 -1.66 9.90 -33.71
N THR A 103 -1.18 9.09 -34.63
CA THR A 103 -0.02 8.21 -34.39
C THR A 103 1.11 8.53 -35.35
N ALA A 104 2.34 8.62 -34.84
CA ALA A 104 3.53 8.82 -35.65
C ALA A 104 4.68 7.94 -35.15
N ARG A 105 5.42 7.31 -36.07
CA ARG A 105 6.69 6.67 -35.73
C ARG A 105 7.77 7.75 -35.59
N VAL A 106 8.40 7.82 -34.41
CA VAL A 106 9.38 8.87 -34.08
C VAL A 106 10.82 8.37 -34.06
N SER A 107 11.03 7.05 -33.92
CA SER A 107 12.36 6.42 -34.03
C SER A 107 12.24 5.01 -34.59
N THR A 108 13.25 4.58 -35.36
CA THR A 108 13.37 3.21 -35.88
C THR A 108 14.33 2.34 -35.06
N HIS A 109 15.22 2.95 -34.26
CA HIS A 109 16.22 2.25 -33.42
C HIS A 109 16.58 3.07 -32.15
N PRO A 110 16.03 2.74 -30.95
CA PRO A 110 14.98 1.75 -30.73
C PRO A 110 13.67 2.19 -31.39
N GLU A 111 12.83 1.24 -31.78
CA GLU A 111 11.53 1.53 -32.39
C GLU A 111 10.62 2.24 -31.39
N THR A 112 10.15 3.44 -31.75
CA THR A 112 9.36 4.29 -30.86
C THR A 112 8.25 5.00 -31.63
N TYR A 113 7.08 5.07 -31.03
CA TYR A 113 5.89 5.73 -31.56
C TYR A 113 5.40 6.82 -30.61
N GLN A 114 4.81 7.86 -31.18
CA GLN A 114 4.08 8.88 -30.45
C GLN A 114 2.60 8.74 -30.76
N VAL A 115 1.76 8.70 -29.72
CA VAL A 115 0.30 8.60 -29.84
C VAL A 115 -0.32 9.78 -29.11
N ALA A 116 -0.94 10.70 -29.85
CA ALA A 116 -1.75 11.78 -29.29
C ALA A 116 -3.23 11.39 -29.35
N ALA A 117 -4.01 11.67 -28.30
CA ALA A 117 -5.44 11.39 -28.27
C ALA A 117 -6.20 12.36 -27.36
N GLN A 118 -7.52 12.40 -27.52
CA GLN A 118 -8.44 13.05 -26.60
C GLN A 118 -9.30 12.00 -25.91
N ILE A 119 -9.25 11.98 -24.57
CA ILE A 119 -9.96 11.02 -23.75
C ILE A 119 -11.09 11.75 -23.05
N GLN A 120 -12.32 11.39 -23.41
CA GLN A 120 -13.53 11.98 -22.89
C GLN A 120 -14.26 10.99 -21.99
N ASN A 121 -14.56 11.43 -20.78
CA ASN A 121 -15.51 10.77 -19.90
C ASN A 121 -16.80 11.57 -19.86
N MET A 122 -17.93 10.95 -20.21
CA MET A 122 -19.24 11.57 -20.23
C MET A 122 -20.22 10.79 -19.36
N SER A 123 -20.87 11.47 -18.42
CA SER A 123 -21.99 10.91 -17.67
C SER A 123 -23.30 11.51 -18.19
N THR A 124 -24.09 10.72 -18.90
CA THR A 124 -25.43 11.12 -19.37
C THR A 124 -26.42 11.32 -18.23
N THR A 125 -26.22 10.65 -17.10
CA THR A 125 -27.05 10.78 -15.88
C THR A 125 -26.71 12.02 -15.05
N SER A 126 -25.47 12.51 -15.12
CA SER A 126 -25.00 13.65 -14.33
C SER A 126 -24.79 14.92 -15.16
N GLU A 127 -25.08 14.88 -16.46
CA GLU A 127 -24.88 15.98 -17.44
C GLU A 127 -23.49 16.63 -17.35
N ALA A 128 -22.46 15.84 -17.02
CA ALA A 128 -21.09 16.31 -16.85
C ALA A 128 -20.14 15.54 -17.76
N SER A 129 -19.21 16.25 -18.38
CA SER A 129 -18.15 15.67 -19.19
C SER A 129 -16.80 16.28 -18.83
N SER A 130 -15.74 15.51 -19.08
CA SER A 130 -14.36 15.95 -18.94
C SER A 130 -13.54 15.36 -20.08
N THR A 131 -12.74 16.19 -20.73
CA THR A 131 -11.85 15.77 -21.82
C THR A 131 -10.39 16.07 -21.47
N ILE A 132 -9.52 15.08 -21.64
CA ILE A 132 -8.07 15.21 -21.47
C ILE A 132 -7.41 15.01 -22.82
N GLY A 133 -6.59 15.98 -23.23
CA GLY A 133 -5.62 15.84 -24.31
C GLY A 133 -4.35 15.21 -23.77
N ILE A 134 -3.91 14.12 -24.38
CA ILE A 134 -2.79 13.32 -23.90
C ILE A 134 -1.86 12.96 -25.06
N VAL A 135 -0.56 12.87 -24.75
CA VAL A 135 0.46 12.34 -25.67
C VAL A 135 1.25 11.25 -24.96
N TYR A 136 1.30 10.08 -25.58
CA TYR A 136 2.10 8.93 -25.15
C TYR A 136 3.32 8.76 -26.05
N GLU A 137 4.35 8.16 -25.48
CA GLU A 137 5.46 7.55 -26.18
C GLU A 137 5.42 6.04 -25.96
N VAL A 138 5.48 5.24 -27.03
CA VAL A 138 5.32 3.79 -26.98
C VAL A 138 6.52 3.08 -27.63
N THR A 139 7.12 2.12 -26.94
CA THR A 139 8.23 1.28 -27.43
C THR A 139 7.82 -0.21 -27.42
N PRO A 140 7.35 -0.78 -28.55
CA PRO A 140 6.94 -2.19 -28.64
C PRO A 140 8.12 -3.17 -28.52
N ASP A 141 7.91 -4.35 -27.90
CA ASP A 141 8.86 -5.46 -27.93
C ASP A 141 8.74 -6.22 -29.26
N GLY A 142 9.85 -6.76 -29.76
CA GLY A 142 9.86 -7.64 -30.92
C GLY A 142 8.99 -8.89 -30.72
N ALA A 143 7.98 -9.03 -31.58
CA ALA A 143 7.10 -10.17 -31.87
C ALA A 143 7.14 -11.42 -30.95
N ALA A 144 6.08 -11.64 -30.17
CA ALA A 144 5.49 -12.96 -29.92
C ALA A 144 4.00 -12.83 -29.55
N SER A 145 3.21 -13.81 -29.98
CA SER A 145 1.79 -13.74 -30.37
C SER A 145 0.75 -14.23 -29.35
N SER A 146 -0.48 -13.75 -29.58
CA SER A 146 -1.83 -14.36 -29.39
C SER A 146 -2.52 -14.40 -28.00
N SER A 147 -3.45 -13.44 -27.84
CA SER A 147 -4.92 -13.54 -27.60
C SER A 147 -5.53 -14.34 -26.42
N GLY A 148 -6.44 -13.68 -25.68
CA GLY A 148 -7.53 -14.30 -24.92
C GLY A 148 -8.23 -13.37 -23.92
N GLU A 149 -9.56 -13.26 -24.02
CA GLU A 149 -10.48 -12.30 -23.38
C GLU A 149 -10.94 -12.66 -21.94
N GLY A 150 -11.40 -11.66 -21.16
CA GLY A 150 -12.68 -11.73 -20.43
C GLY A 150 -12.74 -12.14 -18.94
N GLU A 151 -13.16 -11.16 -18.12
CA GLU A 151 -13.99 -11.23 -16.88
C GLU A 151 -13.42 -11.31 -15.43
N SER A 152 -13.94 -10.34 -14.64
CA SER A 152 -14.34 -10.28 -13.22
C SER A 152 -13.79 -11.23 -12.14
N GLY A 153 -13.32 -10.60 -11.05
CA GLY A 153 -13.44 -11.14 -9.68
C GLY A 153 -12.12 -11.47 -8.99
N THR A 154 -11.79 -10.67 -7.96
CA THR A 154 -10.83 -10.95 -6.86
C THR A 154 -9.38 -11.32 -7.23
N SER A 155 -8.62 -10.34 -7.71
CA SER A 155 -7.15 -10.44 -7.82
C SER A 155 -6.45 -9.60 -6.73
N GLY A 156 -5.99 -10.25 -5.65
CA GLY A 156 -5.08 -9.64 -4.68
C GLY A 156 -3.62 -9.67 -5.17
N SER A 157 -3.32 -8.94 -6.24
CA SER A 157 -1.95 -8.63 -6.60
C SER A 157 -1.50 -7.40 -5.80
N PHE A 158 -0.39 -7.47 -5.09
CA PHE A 158 0.22 -6.25 -4.54
C PHE A 158 1.00 -5.58 -5.66
N GLU A 159 0.40 -4.61 -6.34
CA GLU A 159 1.13 -3.84 -7.37
C GLU A 159 2.29 -3.01 -6.76
N ASN A 160 2.34 -2.86 -5.44
CA ASN A 160 3.31 -2.03 -4.73
C ASN A 160 4.03 -2.81 -3.62
N ALA A 161 5.31 -2.46 -3.42
CA ALA A 161 6.21 -3.18 -2.53
C ALA A 161 5.76 -3.22 -1.06
N MET A 162 5.08 -2.17 -0.56
CA MET A 162 4.66 -2.11 0.84
C MET A 162 3.30 -1.42 1.03
N ASN A 163 2.40 -2.11 1.73
CA ASN A 163 1.07 -1.61 2.06
C ASN A 163 0.80 -1.75 3.56
N PHE A 164 0.49 -0.64 4.21
CA PHE A 164 0.20 -0.57 5.63
C PHE A 164 -1.21 -0.03 5.85
N TYR A 165 -2.06 -0.82 6.48
CA TYR A 165 -3.38 -0.39 6.93
C TYR A 165 -3.32 -0.11 8.43
N GLY A 166 -4.09 0.87 8.90
CA GLY A 166 -4.06 1.29 10.31
C GLY A 166 -2.93 2.28 10.65
N GLY A 167 -2.38 2.97 9.64
CA GLY A 167 -1.30 3.94 9.82
C GLY A 167 0.10 3.31 9.94
N LEU A 168 1.12 4.15 9.86
CA LEU A 168 2.53 3.75 9.96
C LEU A 168 3.34 4.80 10.73
N THR A 169 4.01 4.36 11.79
CA THR A 169 5.02 5.14 12.51
C THR A 169 6.41 4.59 12.23
N VAL A 170 7.31 5.47 11.85
CA VAL A 170 8.70 5.16 11.52
C VAL A 170 9.62 5.79 12.56
N GLY A 171 10.39 4.94 13.25
CA GLY A 171 11.40 5.24 14.24
C GLY A 171 12.74 4.57 13.90
N GLY A 172 13.88 5.11 14.34
CA GLY A 172 15.21 4.64 13.95
C GLY A 172 15.60 4.85 12.49
N ASP A 173 16.72 4.26 12.04
CA ASP A 173 17.24 4.40 10.68
C ASP A 173 16.63 3.38 9.73
N ILE A 174 15.87 3.86 8.75
CA ILE A 174 15.21 3.01 7.75
C ILE A 174 15.81 3.25 6.38
N LYS A 175 16.23 2.16 5.74
CA LYS A 175 16.84 2.18 4.42
C LYS A 175 16.05 1.31 3.47
N MET A 176 15.52 1.92 2.42
CA MET A 176 15.11 1.20 1.21
C MET A 176 16.31 1.12 0.27
N ALA A 177 16.85 -0.07 0.06
CA ALA A 177 17.99 -0.28 -0.81
C ALA A 177 17.53 -0.86 -2.15
N ASN A 178 18.05 -0.32 -3.26
CA ASN A 178 17.93 -0.91 -4.60
C ASN A 178 16.49 -1.11 -5.12
N ALA A 179 15.54 -0.36 -4.57
CA ALA A 179 14.13 -0.45 -4.91
C ALA A 179 13.78 0.14 -6.29
N GLY A 180 14.62 1.00 -6.86
CA GLY A 180 14.33 1.68 -8.13
C GLY A 180 12.99 2.41 -8.10
N GLU A 181 12.14 2.17 -9.10
CA GLU A 181 10.76 2.69 -9.16
C GLU A 181 9.82 2.09 -8.10
N ASN A 182 10.16 0.93 -7.54
CA ASN A 182 9.31 0.21 -6.57
C ASN A 182 9.45 0.75 -5.13
N ALA A 183 10.15 1.87 -4.93
CA ALA A 183 10.40 2.50 -3.63
C ALA A 183 9.18 3.25 -3.08
N VAL A 184 8.02 2.58 -3.02
CA VAL A 184 6.72 3.18 -2.70
C VAL A 184 6.18 2.63 -1.38
N ILE A 185 5.75 3.54 -0.50
CA ILE A 185 5.05 3.23 0.75
C ILE A 185 3.59 3.70 0.62
N ASN A 186 2.64 2.76 0.73
CA ASN A 186 1.22 3.08 0.79
C ASN A 186 0.70 2.91 2.21
N VAL A 187 -0.05 3.90 2.70
CA VAL A 187 -0.62 3.90 4.05
C VAL A 187 -2.10 4.25 4.01
N ASP A 188 -2.95 3.30 4.41
CA ASP A 188 -4.32 3.61 4.84
C ASP A 188 -4.28 4.05 6.30
N GLY A 189 -4.39 5.37 6.52
CA GLY A 189 -4.12 6.04 7.79
C GLY A 189 -2.93 6.98 7.71
N SER A 190 -2.51 7.51 8.86
CA SER A 190 -1.46 8.54 8.92
C SER A 190 -0.06 7.93 8.82
N PHE A 191 0.85 8.64 8.15
CA PHE A 191 2.29 8.34 8.15
C PHE A 191 3.03 9.29 9.09
N LYS A 192 3.93 8.77 9.93
CA LYS A 192 4.75 9.58 10.84
C LYS A 192 6.20 9.13 10.82
N SER A 193 7.15 10.05 10.61
CA SER A 193 8.58 9.84 10.88
C SER A 193 9.08 10.89 11.87
N GLY A 194 9.69 10.46 12.98
CA GLY A 194 10.17 11.38 14.02
C GLY A 194 11.52 10.95 14.59
N GLY A 195 12.55 11.79 14.47
CA GLY A 195 13.87 11.52 15.05
C GLY A 195 14.84 10.72 14.17
N VAL A 196 14.58 10.57 12.87
CA VAL A 196 15.10 9.46 12.06
C VAL A 196 15.70 9.85 10.71
N SER A 197 16.56 8.98 10.17
CA SER A 197 16.89 8.95 8.74
C SER A 197 16.01 7.93 8.01
N LEU A 198 15.26 8.41 7.02
CA LEU A 198 14.53 7.57 6.07
C LEU A 198 15.15 7.83 4.69
N THR A 199 15.76 6.79 4.11
CA THR A 199 16.54 6.90 2.87
C THR A 199 16.06 5.90 1.83
N GLY A 200 16.13 6.29 0.56
CA GLY A 200 15.79 5.45 -0.58
C GLY A 200 14.29 5.31 -0.88
N VAL A 201 13.42 5.97 -0.12
CA VAL A 201 11.98 6.04 -0.42
C VAL A 201 11.72 7.08 -1.50
N LYS A 202 11.06 6.69 -2.58
CA LYS A 202 10.67 7.58 -3.68
C LYS A 202 9.32 8.24 -3.41
N THR A 203 8.31 7.43 -3.09
CA THR A 203 6.93 7.92 -2.96
C THR A 203 6.27 7.47 -1.67
N ILE A 204 5.58 8.39 -1.00
CA ILE A 204 4.67 8.09 0.12
C ILE A 204 3.25 8.49 -0.27
N ASN A 205 2.33 7.54 -0.16
CA ASN A 205 0.90 7.74 -0.36
C ASN A 205 0.16 7.50 0.97
N SER A 206 -0.61 8.49 1.44
CA SER A 206 -1.40 8.38 2.67
C SER A 206 -2.84 8.84 2.49
N THR A 207 -3.79 8.03 2.98
CA THR A 207 -5.22 8.40 3.04
C THR A 207 -5.53 9.38 4.17
N SER A 208 -4.52 9.81 4.94
CA SER A 208 -4.64 10.73 6.08
C SER A 208 -3.44 11.69 6.10
N ASP A 209 -3.02 12.14 7.29
CA ASP A 209 -1.92 13.08 7.50
C ASP A 209 -0.54 12.42 7.31
N VAL A 210 0.42 13.20 6.83
CA VAL A 210 1.84 12.81 6.73
C VAL A 210 2.68 13.76 7.56
N ASN A 211 3.40 13.23 8.55
CA ASN A 211 4.34 14.00 9.37
C ASN A 211 5.76 13.51 9.12
N LEU A 212 6.61 14.37 8.56
CA LEU A 212 8.02 14.09 8.27
C LEU A 212 8.93 14.91 9.18
N GLY A 213 9.82 14.24 9.89
CA GLY A 213 10.82 14.88 10.76
C GLY A 213 12.27 14.56 10.38
N SER A 214 13.19 15.20 11.12
CA SER A 214 14.63 14.91 11.10
C SER A 214 15.28 15.00 9.72
N SER A 215 16.12 14.05 9.30
CA SER A 215 16.89 14.10 8.05
C SER A 215 16.23 13.31 6.90
N THR A 216 14.92 13.06 7.01
CA THR A 216 14.13 12.34 6.00
C THR A 216 14.22 13.04 4.64
N LYS A 217 14.53 12.29 3.57
CA LYS A 217 14.55 12.80 2.19
C LYS A 217 13.69 11.92 1.30
N ILE A 218 12.60 12.49 0.78
CA ILE A 218 11.59 11.80 -0.05
C ILE A 218 11.42 12.57 -1.35
N GLU A 219 11.16 11.87 -2.45
CA GLU A 219 10.92 12.54 -3.73
C GLU A 219 9.50 13.09 -3.81
N ASN A 220 8.51 12.23 -3.62
CA ASN A 220 7.10 12.55 -3.79
C ASN A 220 6.27 12.14 -2.56
N VAL A 221 5.36 13.03 -2.12
CA VAL A 221 4.47 12.78 -0.99
C VAL A 221 3.06 13.22 -1.35
N TYR A 222 2.10 12.31 -1.19
CA TYR A 222 0.68 12.52 -1.45
C TYR A 222 -0.13 12.19 -0.20
N ALA A 223 -0.97 13.12 0.24
CA ALA A 223 -1.76 13.00 1.46
C ALA A 223 -3.20 13.50 1.26
N ASN A 224 -4.19 12.74 1.72
CA ASN A 224 -5.57 13.26 1.86
C ASN A 224 -5.73 14.16 3.09
N GLY A 225 -4.77 14.10 4.01
CA GLY A 225 -4.70 14.96 5.17
C GLY A 225 -3.76 16.14 4.96
N THR A 226 -3.18 16.56 6.07
CA THR A 226 -2.18 17.61 6.16
C THR A 226 -0.77 17.01 6.02
N ILE A 227 0.13 17.71 5.31
CA ILE A 227 1.56 17.37 5.29
C ILE A 227 2.29 18.31 6.24
N THR A 228 2.99 17.76 7.23
CA THR A 228 3.83 18.51 8.16
C THR A 228 5.29 18.11 7.97
N LEU A 229 6.17 19.08 7.70
CA LEU A 229 7.61 18.89 7.65
C LEU A 229 8.27 19.62 8.84
N VAL A 230 9.08 18.93 9.62
CA VAL A 230 9.84 19.53 10.73
C VAL A 230 11.33 19.15 10.69
N GLY A 231 12.16 19.94 11.37
CA GLY A 231 13.59 19.64 11.49
C GLY A 231 14.35 19.92 10.20
N SER A 232 14.88 18.89 9.55
CA SER A 232 15.61 18.99 8.27
C SER A 232 14.96 18.16 7.15
N ALA A 233 13.69 17.77 7.33
CA ALA A 233 12.96 16.92 6.39
C ALA A 233 12.86 17.62 5.02
N THR A 234 13.09 16.86 3.95
CA THR A 234 13.13 17.37 2.59
C THR A 234 12.22 16.56 1.68
N ILE A 235 11.33 17.23 0.96
CA ILE A 235 10.60 16.69 -0.19
C ILE A 235 11.21 17.30 -1.45
N THR A 236 11.88 16.50 -2.27
CA THR A 236 12.70 17.03 -3.37
C THR A 236 11.93 17.34 -4.65
N SER A 237 10.76 16.72 -4.85
CA SER A 237 9.96 16.90 -6.07
C SER A 237 8.58 17.46 -5.76
N ILE A 238 7.67 16.66 -5.19
CA ILE A 238 6.25 17.03 -5.05
C ILE A 238 5.75 16.74 -3.64
N ALA A 239 5.09 17.72 -3.02
CA ALA A 239 4.22 17.52 -1.86
C ALA A 239 2.79 17.93 -2.23
N SER A 240 1.84 16.99 -2.18
CA SER A 240 0.43 17.23 -2.53
C SER A 240 -0.48 16.87 -1.35
N ALA A 241 -1.17 17.86 -0.78
CA ALA A 241 -2.03 17.69 0.39
C ALA A 241 -3.48 18.16 0.13
N GLN A 242 -4.48 17.29 0.31
CA GLN A 242 -5.89 17.72 0.21
C GLN A 242 -6.30 18.68 1.32
N LYS A 243 -5.51 18.80 2.41
CA LYS A 243 -5.68 19.84 3.43
C LYS A 243 -4.52 20.83 3.35
N GLU A 244 -3.78 21.00 4.44
CA GLU A 244 -2.76 22.04 4.58
C GLU A 244 -1.35 21.46 4.41
N ILE A 245 -0.39 22.34 4.11
CA ILE A 245 1.04 22.02 4.19
C ILE A 245 1.68 22.93 5.23
N TYR A 246 2.22 22.34 6.30
CA TYR A 246 3.02 23.02 7.32
C TYR A 246 4.48 22.68 7.13
N MET A 247 5.26 23.63 6.62
CA MET A 247 6.70 23.49 6.53
C MET A 247 7.37 24.25 7.69
N GLN A 248 8.06 23.52 8.56
CA GLN A 248 8.98 24.01 9.59
C GLN A 248 10.34 23.27 9.48
N SER A 249 10.94 23.28 8.28
CA SER A 249 12.16 22.52 7.98
C SER A 249 13.29 23.42 7.49
N TRP A 250 14.49 23.27 8.07
CA TRP A 250 15.69 24.09 7.80
C TRP A 250 16.76 23.33 7.02
N GLY A 251 16.37 22.21 6.40
CA GLY A 251 17.27 21.36 5.61
C GLY A 251 17.49 21.89 4.19
N ASN A 252 17.45 20.98 3.22
CA ASN A 252 17.67 21.30 1.81
C ASN A 252 16.48 22.10 1.22
N PRO A 253 16.68 22.73 0.04
CA PRO A 253 15.58 23.28 -0.73
C PRO A 253 14.49 22.23 -1.01
N GLN A 254 13.25 22.66 -0.87
CA GLN A 254 12.06 21.87 -1.15
C GLN A 254 11.66 21.99 -2.62
N GLY A 255 10.97 20.96 -3.10
CA GLY A 255 10.33 20.93 -4.40
C GLY A 255 9.07 21.80 -4.46
N GLU A 256 8.03 21.25 -5.08
CA GLU A 256 6.78 21.91 -5.38
C GLU A 256 5.68 21.47 -4.42
N PHE A 257 5.01 22.44 -3.80
CA PHE A 257 3.95 22.21 -2.83
C PHE A 257 2.59 22.57 -3.44
N TYR A 258 1.65 21.64 -3.32
CA TYR A 258 0.29 21.72 -3.86
C TYR A 258 -0.71 21.42 -2.76
N ALA A 259 -1.60 22.36 -2.43
CA ALA A 259 -2.55 22.20 -1.33
C ALA A 259 -3.95 22.72 -1.66
N ASN A 260 -5.00 22.03 -1.22
CA ASN A 260 -6.35 22.61 -1.28
C ASN A 260 -6.60 23.56 -0.09
N GLY A 261 -5.93 23.33 1.03
CA GLY A 261 -5.88 24.19 2.20
C GLY A 261 -4.67 25.13 2.19
N ASN A 262 -4.42 25.81 3.30
CA ASN A 262 -3.34 26.78 3.43
C ASN A 262 -1.94 26.13 3.34
N ILE A 263 -0.96 26.93 2.90
CA ILE A 263 0.46 26.57 2.96
C ILE A 263 1.17 27.53 3.92
N TYR A 264 1.86 26.97 4.91
CA TYR A 264 2.65 27.72 5.89
C TYR A 264 4.12 27.42 5.67
N LEU A 265 4.87 28.45 5.28
CA LEU A 265 6.29 28.36 4.96
C LEU A 265 7.13 28.95 6.10
N LYS A 266 7.89 28.07 6.74
CA LYS A 266 8.91 28.40 7.74
C LYS A 266 10.11 27.48 7.52
N GLY A 267 11.24 28.06 7.12
CA GLY A 267 12.50 27.33 6.97
C GLY A 267 13.17 27.51 5.62
N SER A 268 13.51 26.41 4.94
CA SER A 268 14.33 26.38 3.73
C SER A 268 13.61 26.94 2.49
N ASP A 269 14.36 27.01 1.38
CA ASP A 269 13.85 27.46 0.09
C ASP A 269 12.77 26.53 -0.44
N VAL A 270 11.80 27.07 -1.19
CA VAL A 270 10.72 26.31 -1.84
C VAL A 270 10.69 26.65 -3.32
N LYS A 271 10.70 25.64 -4.19
CA LYS A 271 10.65 25.84 -5.65
C LYS A 271 9.31 26.46 -6.07
N ARG A 272 8.20 25.90 -5.59
CA ARG A 272 6.83 26.39 -5.87
C ARG A 272 5.89 26.10 -4.72
N ALA A 273 4.96 27.00 -4.45
CA ALA A 273 3.82 26.80 -3.56
C ALA A 273 2.53 27.22 -4.28
N ASP A 274 1.58 26.30 -4.40
CA ASP A 274 0.33 26.44 -5.13
C ASP A 274 -0.85 26.02 -4.24
N THR A 275 -1.82 26.91 -4.03
CA THR A 275 -2.96 26.61 -3.14
C THR A 275 -4.28 27.25 -3.55
N LEU A 276 -5.38 26.53 -3.29
CA LEU A 276 -6.75 27.05 -3.39
C LEU A 276 -7.15 27.97 -2.22
N LYS A 277 -6.26 28.17 -1.24
CA LYS A 277 -6.44 29.03 -0.07
C LYS A 277 -5.32 30.07 0.01
N SER A 278 -4.71 30.24 1.18
CA SER A 278 -3.71 31.27 1.44
C SER A 278 -2.33 30.68 1.68
N ILE A 279 -1.29 31.44 1.35
CA ILE A 279 0.11 31.13 1.69
C ILE A 279 0.57 32.11 2.77
N THR A 280 1.21 31.61 3.81
CA THR A 280 1.86 32.45 4.83
C THR A 280 3.34 32.09 4.91
N SER A 281 4.21 33.02 4.53
CA SER A 281 5.66 32.91 4.71
C SER A 281 6.10 33.79 5.87
N THR A 282 6.79 33.20 6.84
CA THR A 282 7.35 33.91 8.01
C THR A 282 8.88 33.98 7.99
N VAL A 283 9.49 33.59 6.86
CA VAL A 283 10.94 33.49 6.70
C VAL A 283 11.44 34.24 5.48
N TRP A 284 12.70 34.64 5.51
CA TRP A 284 13.39 35.34 4.43
C TRP A 284 13.97 34.40 3.36
N SER A 285 13.66 33.09 3.44
CA SER A 285 14.12 32.11 2.45
C SER A 285 13.52 32.36 1.07
N ARG A 286 14.08 31.70 0.05
CA ARG A 286 13.63 31.86 -1.32
C ARG A 286 12.34 31.09 -1.57
N VAL A 287 11.35 31.73 -2.16
CA VAL A 287 10.15 31.06 -2.69
C VAL A 287 10.10 31.34 -4.18
N GLY A 288 10.30 30.34 -5.04
CA GLY A 288 10.31 30.55 -6.49
C GLY A 288 8.99 31.13 -6.99
N THR A 289 7.98 30.27 -7.15
CA THR A 289 6.61 30.70 -7.50
C THR A 289 5.65 30.47 -6.35
N ALA A 290 4.95 31.51 -5.90
CA ALA A 290 3.86 31.40 -4.94
C ALA A 290 2.54 31.80 -5.62
N LEU A 291 1.60 30.87 -5.68
CA LEU A 291 0.29 31.05 -6.30
C LEU A 291 -0.81 30.67 -5.29
N ALA A 292 -1.62 31.64 -4.89
CA ALA A 292 -2.70 31.44 -3.93
C ALA A 292 -4.02 31.98 -4.48
N LYS A 293 -5.13 31.27 -4.27
CA LYS A 293 -6.44 31.78 -4.66
C LYS A 293 -6.88 32.96 -3.80
N GLU A 294 -6.55 32.92 -2.52
CA GLU A 294 -6.92 33.93 -1.54
C GLU A 294 -5.74 34.89 -1.30
N ASN A 295 -5.01 34.72 -0.19
CA ASN A 295 -4.00 35.69 0.23
C ASN A 295 -2.59 35.09 0.18
N ILE A 296 -1.58 35.93 -0.08
CA ILE A 296 -0.18 35.63 0.28
C ILE A 296 0.25 36.63 1.35
N THR A 297 0.66 36.12 2.51
CA THR A 297 1.28 36.92 3.59
C THR A 297 2.79 36.71 3.56
N CYS A 298 3.55 37.78 3.38
CA CYS A 298 5.02 37.73 3.33
C CYS A 298 5.65 38.14 4.67
N VAL A 299 6.93 37.77 4.84
CA VAL A 299 7.73 38.10 6.02
C VAL A 299 7.94 39.61 6.21
N GLY A 300 7.91 40.38 5.12
CA GLY A 300 8.02 41.83 5.15
C GLY A 300 8.16 42.42 3.75
N THR A 301 7.96 43.72 3.64
CA THR A 301 7.95 44.47 2.37
C THR A 301 9.34 44.62 1.75
N GLY A 302 10.42 44.40 2.53
CA GLY A 302 11.80 44.41 2.06
C GLY A 302 12.31 43.07 1.49
N TRP A 303 11.49 42.02 1.51
CA TRP A 303 11.88 40.71 0.98
C TRP A 303 11.99 40.75 -0.55
N SER A 304 12.89 39.99 -1.15
CA SER A 304 13.06 39.98 -2.61
C SER A 304 13.44 38.62 -3.18
N ALA A 305 13.54 37.60 -2.32
CA ALA A 305 13.96 36.25 -2.69
C ALA A 305 12.76 35.46 -3.24
N PHE A 306 12.22 35.90 -4.38
CA PHE A 306 11.18 35.19 -5.11
C PHE A 306 11.21 35.47 -6.61
N ASP A 307 10.66 34.54 -7.38
CA ASP A 307 10.46 34.72 -8.82
C ASP A 307 9.11 35.38 -9.07
N THR A 308 8.02 34.81 -8.55
CA THR A 308 6.67 35.37 -8.70
C THR A 308 5.77 35.16 -7.48
N LEU A 309 4.95 36.16 -7.17
CA LEU A 309 3.86 36.10 -6.17
C LEU A 309 2.54 36.46 -6.86
N GLN A 310 1.55 35.58 -6.76
CA GLN A 310 0.26 35.76 -7.39
C GLN A 310 -0.87 35.41 -6.42
N ALA A 311 -1.71 36.37 -6.09
CA ALA A 311 -2.86 36.14 -5.21
C ALA A 311 -3.96 37.18 -5.39
N THR A 312 -5.15 36.91 -4.85
CA THR A 312 -6.22 37.92 -4.78
C THR A 312 -5.77 39.11 -3.93
N LYS A 313 -5.01 38.85 -2.86
CA LYS A 313 -4.45 39.88 -1.99
C LYS A 313 -3.04 39.53 -1.54
N LEU A 314 -2.13 40.50 -1.63
CA LEU A 314 -0.78 40.42 -1.05
C LEU A 314 -0.76 41.21 0.25
N ILE A 315 -0.29 40.60 1.34
CA ILE A 315 -0.27 41.16 2.70
C ILE A 315 1.19 41.22 3.15
N ASN A 316 1.66 42.42 3.54
CA ASN A 316 3.05 42.67 3.94
C ASN A 316 4.09 42.22 2.90
N CYS A 317 3.69 42.12 1.64
CA CYS A 317 4.57 41.72 0.55
C CYS A 317 5.16 42.93 -0.16
N PRO A 318 6.38 42.79 -0.70
CA PRO A 318 6.94 43.75 -1.65
C PRO A 318 6.03 43.90 -2.87
N THR A 319 6.05 45.06 -3.50
CA THR A 319 5.40 45.28 -4.79
C THR A 319 6.48 45.50 -5.84
N ILE A 320 6.73 44.49 -6.67
CA ILE A 320 7.81 44.51 -7.67
C ILE A 320 7.16 44.24 -9.04
N SER A 321 7.28 45.22 -9.94
CA SER A 321 6.76 45.11 -11.31
C SER A 321 7.34 43.89 -12.01
N GLY A 322 6.48 43.09 -12.66
CA GLY A 322 6.86 41.84 -13.33
C GLY A 322 7.09 40.64 -12.42
N LYS A 323 6.93 40.78 -11.09
CA LYS A 323 7.01 39.66 -10.14
C LYS A 323 5.77 39.48 -9.29
N THR A 324 5.06 40.57 -8.97
CA THR A 324 3.89 40.52 -8.09
C THR A 324 2.60 40.84 -8.83
N TYR A 325 1.57 40.00 -8.65
CA TYR A 325 0.31 40.09 -9.39
C TYR A 325 -0.90 40.00 -8.45
N THR A 326 -1.77 41.01 -8.54
CA THR A 326 -3.07 41.09 -7.88
C THR A 326 -4.08 41.72 -8.86
N PRO A 327 -5.10 40.98 -9.36
CA PRO A 327 -5.42 39.56 -9.13
C PRO A 327 -4.36 38.60 -9.72
N PRO A 328 -4.40 37.29 -9.37
CA PRO A 328 -3.47 36.32 -9.93
C PRO A 328 -3.71 36.15 -11.43
N ILE A 329 -2.64 35.98 -12.22
CA ILE A 329 -2.71 35.84 -13.69
C ILE A 329 -2.84 34.38 -14.12
N THR A 330 -2.53 33.44 -13.23
CA THR A 330 -2.77 32.01 -13.41
C THR A 330 -3.71 31.49 -12.34
N THR A 331 -4.56 30.52 -12.68
CA THR A 331 -5.43 29.87 -11.69
C THR A 331 -4.61 28.88 -10.86
N PRO A 332 -4.67 28.95 -9.52
CA PRO A 332 -4.06 27.92 -8.67
C PRO A 332 -4.65 26.55 -8.96
N GLN A 333 -3.78 25.54 -9.03
CA GLN A 333 -4.17 24.16 -9.26
C GLN A 333 -4.72 23.50 -7.99
N GLY A 334 -4.12 23.80 -6.84
CA GLY A 334 -4.38 23.03 -5.62
C GLY A 334 -3.75 21.65 -5.63
N ALA A 335 -4.17 20.79 -4.71
CA ALA A 335 -3.64 19.43 -4.58
C ALA A 335 -3.97 18.56 -5.81
N PHE A 336 -3.15 17.54 -6.05
CA PHE A 336 -3.41 16.50 -7.05
C PHE A 336 -4.55 15.57 -6.61
N ALA A 337 -4.78 14.47 -7.32
CA ALA A 337 -5.86 13.54 -6.97
C ALA A 337 -5.73 13.00 -5.54
N ALA A 338 -6.88 12.71 -4.91
CA ALA A 338 -6.90 12.08 -3.60
C ALA A 338 -6.28 10.67 -3.69
N VAL A 339 -5.53 10.32 -2.67
CA VAL A 339 -4.97 8.98 -2.49
C VAL A 339 -6.08 8.01 -2.13
N SER A 340 -6.18 6.91 -2.86
CA SER A 340 -7.00 5.77 -2.48
C SER A 340 -6.13 4.52 -2.49
N LEU A 341 -6.23 3.70 -1.44
CA LEU A 341 -5.70 2.34 -1.46
C LEU A 341 -6.82 1.37 -1.88
N ALA A 342 -6.43 0.20 -2.38
CA ALA A 342 -7.35 -0.92 -2.55
C ALA A 342 -8.05 -1.24 -1.21
N SER A 343 -9.21 -1.92 -1.28
CA SER A 343 -9.85 -2.42 -0.06
C SER A 343 -8.87 -3.30 0.73
N ARG A 344 -9.00 -3.25 2.06
CA ARG A 344 -8.18 -4.05 2.97
C ARG A 344 -8.22 -5.53 2.54
N PRO A 345 -7.06 -6.15 2.29
CA PRO A 345 -7.01 -7.54 1.88
C PRO A 345 -7.40 -8.44 3.05
N LEU A 346 -8.13 -9.52 2.75
CA LEU A 346 -8.43 -10.54 3.72
C LEU A 346 -7.17 -11.40 3.97
N VAL A 347 -6.78 -11.53 5.24
CA VAL A 347 -5.65 -12.34 5.66
C VAL A 347 -6.13 -13.33 6.72
N ASN A 348 -6.21 -14.61 6.36
CA ASN A 348 -6.65 -15.65 7.29
C ASN A 348 -5.78 -16.90 7.14
N ALA A 349 -4.91 -17.19 8.11
CA ALA A 349 -4.11 -18.41 8.11
C ALA A 349 -4.95 -19.70 8.16
N LEU A 350 -6.20 -19.63 8.63
CA LEU A 350 -7.14 -20.76 8.65
C LEU A 350 -7.86 -20.99 7.32
N ASN A 351 -7.61 -20.14 6.31
CA ASN A 351 -8.20 -20.33 4.99
C ASN A 351 -7.83 -21.72 4.43
N SER A 352 -8.81 -22.38 3.81
CA SER A 352 -8.67 -23.75 3.30
C SER A 352 -7.50 -23.90 2.32
N LYS A 353 -7.13 -22.85 1.60
CA LYS A 353 -5.98 -22.84 0.70
C LYS A 353 -4.67 -23.05 1.45
N TYR A 354 -4.42 -22.26 2.49
CA TYR A 354 -3.21 -22.41 3.31
C TYR A 354 -3.16 -23.79 3.99
N LEU A 355 -4.31 -24.29 4.45
CA LEU A 355 -4.41 -25.63 5.05
C LEU A 355 -4.10 -26.75 4.04
N ASN A 356 -4.55 -26.60 2.79
CA ASN A 356 -4.33 -27.59 1.74
C ASN A 356 -2.90 -27.57 1.18
N GLU A 357 -2.23 -26.41 1.22
CA GLU A 357 -0.85 -26.27 0.75
C GLU A 357 0.19 -26.52 1.87
N ALA A 358 -0.18 -26.40 3.15
CA ALA A 358 0.73 -26.67 4.26
C ALA A 358 1.26 -28.10 4.25
N ASN A 359 2.58 -28.26 4.33
CA ASN A 359 3.24 -29.56 4.42
C ASN A 359 3.13 -30.14 5.83
N TYR A 360 3.25 -29.27 6.83
CA TYR A 360 3.22 -29.60 8.24
C TYR A 360 2.27 -28.66 8.97
N ILE A 361 1.23 -29.21 9.59
CA ILE A 361 0.26 -28.46 10.38
C ILE A 361 0.37 -28.88 11.84
N PHE A 362 0.90 -27.99 12.67
CA PHE A 362 1.14 -28.23 14.09
C PHE A 362 -0.08 -27.85 14.92
N LYS A 363 -0.54 -28.81 15.74
CA LYS A 363 -1.68 -28.67 16.65
C LYS A 363 -1.35 -29.27 18.00
N TYR A 364 -1.96 -28.75 19.07
CA TYR A 364 -1.91 -29.40 20.37
C TYR A 364 -3.10 -30.35 20.52
N ASN A 365 -2.83 -31.62 20.78
CA ASN A 365 -3.88 -32.60 21.05
C ASN A 365 -4.16 -32.64 22.55
N ALA A 366 -5.31 -32.10 22.96
CA ALA A 366 -5.73 -32.05 24.35
C ALA A 366 -5.93 -33.44 24.97
N THR A 367 -6.42 -34.41 24.20
CA THR A 367 -6.66 -35.78 24.67
C THR A 367 -5.35 -36.53 24.96
N LEU A 368 -4.33 -36.32 24.13
CA LEU A 368 -3.01 -36.94 24.29
C LEU A 368 -2.03 -36.11 25.14
N GLU A 369 -2.44 -34.89 25.50
CA GLU A 369 -1.68 -33.85 26.19
C GLU A 369 -0.31 -33.57 25.54
N ARG A 370 -0.26 -33.51 24.20
CA ARG A 370 1.00 -33.32 23.48
C ARG A 370 0.83 -32.73 22.07
N PRO A 371 1.91 -32.18 21.48
CA PRO A 371 1.94 -31.79 20.07
C PRO A 371 1.67 -32.95 19.11
N ILE A 372 0.88 -32.67 18.08
CA ILE A 372 0.72 -33.50 16.89
C ILE A 372 1.01 -32.68 15.64
N VAL A 373 1.32 -33.36 14.54
CA VAL A 373 1.52 -32.75 13.23
C VAL A 373 0.67 -33.47 12.19
N THR A 374 -0.21 -32.73 11.50
CA THR A 374 -0.84 -33.22 10.28
C THR A 374 0.15 -33.04 9.14
N ILE A 375 0.45 -34.12 8.42
CA ILE A 375 1.34 -34.09 7.25
C ILE A 375 0.51 -34.15 5.98
N ASN A 376 0.92 -33.37 4.99
CA ASN A 376 0.30 -33.32 3.67
C ASN A 376 1.35 -32.98 2.60
N ASN A 377 1.19 -33.48 1.38
CA ASN A 377 2.12 -33.20 0.26
C ASN A 377 3.61 -33.43 0.59
N VAL A 378 3.95 -34.48 1.34
CA VAL A 378 5.34 -34.86 1.65
C VAL A 378 5.66 -36.22 1.06
N GLN A 379 6.80 -36.32 0.36
CA GLN A 379 7.20 -37.55 -0.32
C GLN A 379 7.29 -38.73 0.64
N GLY A 380 6.64 -39.84 0.26
CA GLY A 380 6.69 -41.09 1.02
C GLY A 380 5.88 -41.10 2.32
N ILE A 381 5.15 -40.02 2.66
CA ILE A 381 4.33 -39.94 3.86
C ILE A 381 2.87 -39.71 3.47
N PRO A 382 1.96 -40.66 3.76
CA PRO A 382 0.53 -40.46 3.55
C PRO A 382 -0.01 -39.24 4.31
N LYS A 383 -1.06 -38.60 3.77
CA LYS A 383 -1.75 -37.52 4.49
C LYS A 383 -2.35 -38.04 5.79
N GLY A 384 -2.19 -37.30 6.88
CA GLY A 384 -2.86 -37.58 8.15
C GLY A 384 -2.11 -37.05 9.36
N ASP A 385 -2.62 -37.36 10.54
CA ASP A 385 -2.01 -36.96 11.81
C ASP A 385 -0.91 -37.93 12.25
N TYR A 386 0.13 -37.36 12.85
CA TYR A 386 1.32 -38.02 13.35
C TYR A 386 1.78 -37.38 14.66
N GLU A 387 2.50 -38.16 15.47
CA GLU A 387 3.16 -37.69 16.70
C GLU A 387 4.64 -37.39 16.43
N ILE A 388 5.21 -36.47 17.24
CA ILE A 388 6.63 -36.12 17.21
C ILE A 388 7.32 -36.84 18.36
N GLY A 389 8.16 -37.82 18.06
CA GLY A 389 8.83 -38.69 19.02
C GLY A 389 10.27 -38.31 19.34
N LYS A 390 10.72 -38.86 20.47
CA LYS A 390 12.11 -38.84 20.93
C LYS A 390 12.96 -39.89 20.23
N TYR A 391 14.26 -39.62 20.19
CA TYR A 391 15.30 -40.57 19.84
C TYR A 391 16.57 -40.32 20.65
N SER A 392 17.45 -41.31 20.70
CA SER A 392 18.69 -41.24 21.48
C SER A 392 19.91 -41.37 20.57
N VAL A 393 20.85 -40.44 20.70
CA VAL A 393 22.19 -40.52 20.08
C VAL A 393 23.21 -40.29 21.18
N ASN A 394 24.18 -41.21 21.33
CA ASN A 394 25.24 -41.12 22.36
C ASN A 394 24.71 -40.78 23.76
N ASN A 395 23.67 -41.49 24.23
CA ASN A 395 22.99 -41.29 25.53
C ASN A 395 22.34 -39.90 25.73
N THR A 396 22.24 -39.08 24.69
CA THR A 396 21.51 -37.82 24.71
C THR A 396 20.16 -38.01 24.01
N GLN A 397 19.07 -37.58 24.67
CA GLN A 397 17.73 -37.59 24.08
C GLN A 397 17.49 -36.34 23.25
N TYR A 398 16.92 -36.55 22.07
CA TYR A 398 16.55 -35.54 21.10
C TYR A 398 15.08 -35.75 20.70
N TRP A 399 14.43 -34.72 20.17
CA TRP A 399 13.09 -34.77 19.60
C TRP A 399 13.12 -34.50 18.10
N GLY A 400 12.25 -35.16 17.36
CA GLY A 400 12.02 -34.81 15.95
C GLY A 400 11.66 -35.96 15.01
N HIS A 401 11.60 -37.21 15.48
CA HIS A 401 11.11 -38.32 14.67
C HIS A 401 9.60 -38.22 14.48
N ILE A 402 9.13 -38.49 13.28
CA ILE A 402 7.70 -38.51 12.95
C ILE A 402 7.24 -39.97 12.86
N CYS A 403 6.20 -40.31 13.60
CA CYS A 403 5.60 -41.65 13.62
C CYS A 403 4.11 -41.59 13.98
N LYS A 404 3.39 -42.71 13.79
CA LYS A 404 1.94 -42.76 14.03
C LYS A 404 1.58 -42.86 15.51
N GLU A 405 2.40 -43.55 16.30
CA GLU A 405 2.17 -43.72 17.73
C GLU A 405 3.48 -43.61 18.51
N LEU A 406 3.40 -43.07 19.73
CA LEU A 406 4.50 -43.06 20.70
C LEU A 406 4.34 -44.11 21.79
N ASN A 407 5.48 -44.56 22.32
CA ASN A 407 5.57 -45.30 23.57
C ASN A 407 5.33 -44.38 24.78
N SER A 408 5.21 -44.96 25.98
CA SER A 408 5.07 -44.20 27.24
C SER A 408 6.24 -43.25 27.51
N ASP A 409 7.46 -43.61 27.09
CA ASP A 409 8.67 -42.80 27.19
C ASP A 409 8.80 -41.70 26.11
N LYS A 410 7.78 -41.62 25.23
CA LYS A 410 7.67 -40.70 24.09
C LYS A 410 8.60 -41.00 22.91
N THR A 411 9.19 -42.20 22.82
CA THR A 411 9.87 -42.68 21.61
C THR A 411 8.86 -43.23 20.59
N CYS A 412 9.25 -43.32 19.32
CA CYS A 412 8.37 -43.88 18.28
C CYS A 412 8.10 -45.37 18.51
N LYS A 413 6.82 -45.74 18.62
CA LYS A 413 6.35 -47.13 18.70
C LYS A 413 6.23 -47.75 17.31
N THR A 414 5.77 -46.96 16.34
CA THR A 414 5.71 -47.37 14.93
C THR A 414 6.97 -46.97 14.18
N THR A 415 7.12 -47.48 12.95
CA THR A 415 8.20 -47.09 12.03
C THR A 415 8.30 -45.56 11.92
N ILE A 416 9.54 -45.08 11.94
CA ILE A 416 9.86 -43.67 11.73
C ILE A 416 9.71 -43.35 10.24
N LEU A 417 8.92 -42.32 9.92
CA LEU A 417 8.61 -41.96 8.54
C LEU A 417 9.44 -40.78 8.03
N ALA A 418 9.80 -39.86 8.93
CA ALA A 418 10.62 -38.69 8.62
C ALA A 418 11.20 -38.05 9.89
N ASN A 419 12.05 -37.05 9.69
CA ASN A 419 12.56 -36.18 10.73
C ASN A 419 12.08 -34.75 10.45
N ILE A 420 11.59 -34.04 11.46
CA ILE A 420 11.27 -32.61 11.34
C ILE A 420 12.50 -31.72 11.57
N ALA A 421 13.54 -32.25 12.22
CA ALA A 421 14.77 -31.57 12.60
C ALA A 421 15.97 -32.49 12.32
N PRO A 422 17.18 -31.96 12.10
CA PRO A 422 18.33 -32.78 11.74
C PRO A 422 18.79 -33.58 12.96
N ASN A 423 19.24 -34.82 12.74
CA ASN A 423 19.43 -35.83 13.79
C ASN A 423 20.58 -35.57 14.81
N LYS A 424 21.15 -34.35 14.90
CA LYS A 424 22.51 -34.18 15.47
C LYS A 424 22.83 -32.93 16.30
N SER A 425 21.89 -32.10 16.74
CA SER A 425 22.31 -30.84 17.40
C SER A 425 21.53 -30.37 18.62
N GLN A 426 20.24 -30.65 18.81
CA GLN A 426 19.48 -30.07 19.95
C GLN A 426 18.41 -30.95 20.56
N LYS A 427 18.30 -30.91 21.89
CA LYS A 427 17.31 -31.69 22.66
C LYS A 427 15.89 -31.49 22.12
N THR A 428 15.45 -30.25 21.89
CA THR A 428 14.12 -29.95 21.34
C THR A 428 14.16 -28.67 20.52
N ARG A 429 13.71 -28.70 19.26
CA ARG A 429 13.60 -27.51 18.39
C ARG A 429 12.20 -26.92 18.30
N ILE A 430 11.18 -27.76 18.49
CA ILE A 430 9.77 -27.35 18.48
C ILE A 430 9.18 -27.73 19.82
N SER A 431 8.67 -26.74 20.55
CA SER A 431 7.96 -26.94 21.82
C SER A 431 6.68 -26.14 21.83
N TYR A 432 5.73 -26.54 22.67
CA TYR A 432 4.44 -25.87 22.81
C TYR A 432 4.17 -25.59 24.29
N ASN A 433 3.78 -24.35 24.59
CA ASN A 433 3.37 -23.92 25.93
C ASN A 433 2.33 -22.81 25.78
N ASN A 434 1.19 -22.92 26.49
CA ASN A 434 0.17 -21.86 26.60
C ASN A 434 -0.15 -21.16 25.27
N ASN A 435 -0.63 -21.93 24.27
CA ASN A 435 -0.97 -21.42 22.94
C ASN A 435 0.20 -20.80 22.15
N THR A 436 1.44 -21.10 22.52
CA THR A 436 2.64 -20.58 21.84
C THR A 436 3.56 -21.73 21.47
N TRP A 437 3.87 -21.81 20.18
CA TRP A 437 4.90 -22.67 19.62
C TRP A 437 6.23 -21.95 19.69
N THR A 438 7.25 -22.54 20.32
CA THR A 438 8.62 -22.05 20.21
C THR A 438 9.38 -22.90 19.22
N VAL A 439 9.92 -22.25 18.19
CA VAL A 439 10.72 -22.85 17.12
C VAL A 439 12.12 -22.26 17.17
N ASP A 440 13.09 -23.02 17.65
CA ASP A 440 14.41 -22.51 18.01
C ASP A 440 15.54 -23.45 17.56
N ASP A 441 16.63 -22.85 17.10
CA ASP A 441 17.90 -23.52 16.79
C ASP A 441 19.08 -22.85 17.52
N GLU A 442 19.10 -22.96 18.85
CA GLU A 442 20.15 -22.39 19.72
C GLU A 442 21.59 -22.81 19.39
N VAL A 443 21.81 -24.01 18.83
CA VAL A 443 23.15 -24.55 18.55
C VAL A 443 23.72 -23.98 17.25
N GLY A 444 22.87 -23.31 16.46
CA GLY A 444 23.22 -22.77 15.17
C GLY A 444 23.33 -23.84 14.09
N ASN A 445 23.41 -23.39 12.86
CA ASN A 445 23.40 -24.23 11.68
C ASN A 445 24.77 -24.17 11.00
N ALA A 446 25.47 -25.30 10.92
CA ALA A 446 26.83 -25.38 10.36
C ALA A 446 26.87 -25.16 8.84
N THR A 447 25.73 -25.25 8.15
CA THR A 447 25.63 -25.16 6.69
C THR A 447 25.24 -23.78 6.18
N GLY A 448 25.08 -22.80 7.07
CA GLY A 448 24.73 -21.44 6.70
C GLY A 448 25.17 -20.41 7.73
N LYS A 449 24.85 -19.15 7.47
CA LYS A 449 25.16 -18.02 8.34
C LYS A 449 23.97 -17.09 8.43
N VAL A 450 23.68 -16.57 9.62
CA VAL A 450 22.64 -15.57 9.83
C VAL A 450 22.88 -14.36 8.92
N GLY A 451 21.86 -13.97 8.17
CA GLY A 451 21.87 -12.85 7.23
C GLY A 451 22.63 -13.07 5.92
N SER A 452 23.02 -14.32 5.62
CA SER A 452 23.61 -14.69 4.33
C SER A 452 22.57 -14.55 3.21
N LYS A 453 22.97 -14.11 2.01
CA LYS A 453 22.11 -14.24 0.82
C LYS A 453 22.07 -15.68 0.29
N ILE A 454 23.03 -16.52 0.69
CA ILE A 454 23.09 -17.94 0.34
C ILE A 454 22.36 -18.75 1.42
N PRO A 455 21.29 -19.48 1.08
CA PRO A 455 20.54 -20.32 2.02
C PRO A 455 21.36 -21.49 2.59
N PRO A 456 21.00 -22.04 3.77
CA PRO A 456 21.65 -23.22 4.31
C PRO A 456 21.37 -24.46 3.46
N THR A 457 22.38 -25.30 3.22
CA THR A 457 22.17 -26.57 2.49
C THR A 457 21.40 -27.60 3.32
N ILE A 458 21.43 -27.49 4.64
CA ILE A 458 20.59 -28.27 5.57
C ILE A 458 19.92 -27.29 6.54
N PRO A 459 18.67 -26.85 6.29
CA PRO A 459 17.93 -25.95 7.16
C PRO A 459 17.66 -26.54 8.56
N SER A 460 17.34 -25.64 9.48
CA SER A 460 17.08 -25.93 10.89
C SER A 460 15.86 -26.83 11.12
N LEU A 461 14.93 -26.87 10.17
CA LEU A 461 13.80 -27.80 10.14
C LEU A 461 13.62 -28.33 8.71
N ALA A 462 12.79 -29.36 8.56
CA ALA A 462 12.38 -29.82 7.24
C ALA A 462 11.85 -28.65 6.40
N PRO A 463 12.33 -28.46 5.17
CA PRO A 463 11.89 -27.35 4.33
C PRO A 463 10.42 -27.50 3.92
N GLY A 464 9.78 -26.37 3.63
CA GLY A 464 8.40 -26.33 3.13
C GLY A 464 7.48 -25.43 3.94
N ILE A 465 6.17 -25.62 3.78
CA ILE A 465 5.14 -24.77 4.39
C ILE A 465 4.73 -25.34 5.73
N MET A 466 4.86 -24.54 6.79
CA MET A 466 4.50 -24.90 8.15
C MET A 466 3.40 -23.99 8.67
N LEU A 467 2.31 -24.60 9.14
CA LEU A 467 1.20 -23.89 9.77
C LEU A 467 1.09 -24.25 11.24
N PHE A 468 1.06 -23.25 12.10
CA PHE A 468 0.95 -23.41 13.55
C PHE A 468 -0.40 -22.88 14.04
N TYR A 469 -1.19 -23.76 14.68
CA TYR A 469 -2.37 -23.35 15.43
C TYR A 469 -1.93 -22.73 16.75
N GLY A 470 -1.94 -21.39 16.82
CA GLY A 470 -1.51 -20.59 17.96
C GLY A 470 -0.49 -19.51 17.58
N ASN A 471 0.14 -18.92 18.59
CA ASN A 471 1.27 -18.01 18.42
C ASN A 471 2.54 -18.79 18.06
N VAL A 472 3.49 -18.12 17.42
CA VAL A 472 4.81 -18.66 17.12
C VAL A 472 5.89 -17.72 17.66
N ASN A 473 6.87 -18.26 18.35
CA ASN A 473 8.07 -17.57 18.81
C ASN A 473 9.29 -18.22 18.17
N MET A 474 10.04 -17.45 17.38
CA MET A 474 11.22 -17.90 16.64
C MET A 474 12.43 -17.04 17.00
N PRO A 475 13.18 -17.38 18.06
CA PRO A 475 14.29 -16.54 18.49
C PRO A 475 15.56 -16.72 17.62
N ARG A 476 15.89 -17.94 17.21
CA ARG A 476 17.13 -18.26 16.49
C ARG A 476 16.93 -19.36 15.45
N GLY A 477 17.76 -19.34 14.41
CA GLY A 477 17.89 -20.44 13.44
C GLY A 477 17.99 -20.01 11.98
N LEU A 478 18.21 -20.97 11.09
CA LEU A 478 18.26 -20.78 9.63
C LEU A 478 17.20 -21.67 8.98
N PHE A 479 16.09 -21.08 8.58
CA PHE A 479 14.89 -21.78 8.13
C PHE A 479 14.69 -21.62 6.63
N VAL A 480 14.21 -22.67 5.96
CA VAL A 480 13.78 -22.62 4.56
C VAL A 480 12.31 -22.99 4.54
N ASN A 481 11.48 -22.05 4.98
CA ASN A 481 10.10 -22.31 5.32
C ASN A 481 9.21 -21.11 5.04
N THR A 482 7.98 -21.41 4.65
CA THR A 482 6.85 -20.51 4.85
C THR A 482 6.29 -20.78 6.23
N ILE A 483 6.28 -19.78 7.10
CA ILE A 483 5.75 -19.89 8.47
C ILE A 483 4.41 -19.19 8.53
N LEU A 484 3.36 -19.97 8.79
CA LEU A 484 2.00 -19.50 8.97
C LEU A 484 1.59 -19.70 10.43
N ALA A 485 1.00 -18.68 11.05
CA ALA A 485 0.50 -18.75 12.42
C ALA A 485 -0.94 -18.25 12.48
N THR A 486 -1.82 -18.99 13.16
CA THR A 486 -3.19 -18.51 13.39
C THR A 486 -3.23 -17.36 14.41
N GLY A 487 -2.22 -17.25 15.28
CA GLY A 487 -2.03 -16.17 16.24
C GLY A 487 -1.00 -15.12 15.79
N ASN A 488 -0.14 -14.70 16.71
CA ASN A 488 0.96 -13.75 16.47
C ASN A 488 2.28 -14.49 16.15
N ILE A 489 3.21 -13.79 15.49
CA ILE A 489 4.59 -14.25 15.28
C ILE A 489 5.57 -13.29 15.95
N ASN A 490 6.38 -13.81 16.86
CA ASN A 490 7.55 -13.13 17.42
C ASN A 490 8.81 -13.72 16.78
N TYR A 491 9.63 -12.89 16.14
CA TYR A 491 10.75 -13.34 15.31
C TYR A 491 11.99 -12.48 15.57
N GLY A 492 13.10 -13.05 16.07
CA GLY A 492 14.33 -12.29 16.29
C GLY A 492 15.22 -12.76 17.45
N ALA A 493 16.49 -12.39 17.40
CA ALA A 493 17.62 -12.54 18.35
C ALA A 493 18.88 -13.00 17.61
N SER A 494 18.75 -13.87 16.60
CA SER A 494 19.75 -14.18 15.55
C SER A 494 19.16 -15.22 14.59
N ILE A 495 18.36 -14.76 13.63
CA ILE A 495 17.51 -15.66 12.84
C ILE A 495 17.48 -15.27 11.38
N THR A 496 17.39 -16.26 10.50
CA THR A 496 17.13 -16.06 9.07
C THR A 496 16.08 -17.05 8.59
N VAL A 497 15.10 -16.54 7.85
CA VAL A 497 14.10 -17.37 7.16
C VAL A 497 14.13 -17.05 5.68
N TYR A 498 14.18 -18.10 4.87
CA TYR A 498 14.00 -18.02 3.43
C TYR A 498 12.68 -18.68 3.09
N ALA A 499 11.80 -17.97 2.42
CA ALA A 499 10.66 -18.58 1.77
C ALA A 499 11.19 -19.58 0.72
N PRO A 500 10.54 -20.74 0.50
CA PRO A 500 11.05 -21.79 -0.37
C PRO A 500 11.51 -21.30 -1.75
N ASN A 501 10.75 -20.41 -2.40
CA ASN A 501 11.06 -19.91 -3.73
C ASN A 501 12.30 -18.98 -3.76
N TYR A 502 12.65 -18.38 -2.60
CA TYR A 502 13.86 -17.58 -2.43
C TYR A 502 15.07 -18.45 -2.09
N ALA A 503 14.84 -19.60 -1.46
CA ALA A 503 15.91 -20.54 -1.14
C ALA A 503 16.37 -21.37 -2.35
N GLY A 504 15.45 -21.62 -3.29
CA GLY A 504 15.71 -22.42 -4.48
C GLY A 504 15.71 -23.93 -4.22
N PRO A 505 15.86 -24.75 -5.29
CA PRO A 505 15.67 -26.20 -5.22
C PRO A 505 16.70 -26.92 -4.35
N SER A 506 17.95 -26.47 -4.31
CA SER A 506 19.03 -27.12 -3.54
C SER A 506 18.80 -27.11 -2.03
N SER A 507 18.06 -26.11 -1.53
CA SER A 507 17.76 -25.94 -0.11
C SER A 507 16.30 -26.29 0.23
N THR A 508 15.51 -26.69 -0.77
CA THR A 508 14.08 -27.01 -0.62
C THR A 508 13.75 -28.45 -1.02
N CYS A 509 14.21 -28.91 -2.20
CA CYS A 509 13.76 -30.17 -2.81
C CYS A 509 14.65 -31.37 -2.50
N ASN A 510 15.98 -31.22 -2.58
CA ASN A 510 16.94 -32.30 -2.32
C ASN A 510 17.78 -32.04 -1.08
N VAL A 511 17.12 -32.07 0.08
CA VAL A 511 17.78 -31.77 1.35
C VAL A 511 18.07 -33.06 2.12
N THR A 512 19.36 -33.30 2.36
CA THR A 512 19.81 -34.48 3.11
C THR A 512 19.14 -34.56 4.47
N GLY A 513 18.45 -35.68 4.73
CA GLY A 513 17.84 -35.98 6.03
C GLY A 513 16.37 -35.58 6.18
N TYR A 514 15.79 -34.92 5.17
CA TYR A 514 14.37 -34.56 5.13
C TYR A 514 13.67 -35.16 3.91
N GLN A 515 12.34 -35.29 4.01
CA GLN A 515 11.50 -35.70 2.89
C GLN A 515 11.11 -34.48 2.04
N MET A 516 10.97 -34.68 0.73
CA MET A 516 10.69 -33.62 -0.23
C MET A 516 9.23 -33.12 -0.15
N PRO A 517 8.97 -31.80 -0.14
CA PRO A 517 7.63 -31.23 -0.23
C PRO A 517 7.10 -31.26 -1.68
N LEU A 518 6.12 -32.12 -1.97
CA LEU A 518 5.63 -32.44 -3.32
C LEU A 518 4.83 -31.31 -4.00
N ASN A 519 4.28 -30.37 -3.23
CA ASN A 519 3.59 -29.21 -3.80
C ASN A 519 4.54 -28.05 -4.15
N LEU A 520 5.79 -28.09 -3.67
CA LEU A 520 6.83 -27.09 -3.96
C LEU A 520 7.88 -27.60 -4.95
N CYS A 521 8.00 -28.92 -5.10
CA CYS A 521 9.03 -29.59 -5.87
C CYS A 521 8.42 -30.63 -6.81
N SER A 522 8.72 -30.52 -8.11
CA SER A 522 8.34 -31.55 -9.07
C SER A 522 9.30 -32.73 -9.02
N ASP A 523 10.57 -32.46 -8.72
CA ASP A 523 11.63 -33.44 -8.52
C ASP A 523 12.73 -32.85 -7.60
N ALA A 524 13.79 -33.62 -7.37
CA ALA A 524 14.89 -33.26 -6.48
C ALA A 524 15.63 -31.96 -6.89
N LEU A 525 15.60 -31.58 -8.16
CA LEU A 525 16.36 -30.44 -8.72
C LEU A 525 15.45 -29.29 -9.18
N THR A 526 14.13 -29.51 -9.25
CA THR A 526 13.19 -28.57 -9.88
C THR A 526 12.04 -28.20 -8.93
N MET A 527 11.81 -26.89 -8.79
CA MET A 527 10.68 -26.33 -8.04
C MET A 527 9.45 -26.10 -8.92
N THR A 528 8.25 -26.33 -8.38
CA THR A 528 6.96 -25.96 -9.01
C THR A 528 6.64 -24.47 -8.87
N LYS A 529 7.36 -23.75 -8.00
CA LYS A 529 7.23 -22.29 -7.76
C LYS A 529 5.82 -21.86 -7.32
N ALA A 530 5.15 -22.65 -6.48
CA ALA A 530 3.85 -22.26 -5.92
C ALA A 530 3.92 -20.91 -5.19
N SER A 531 2.88 -20.08 -5.33
CA SER A 531 2.85 -18.70 -4.82
C SER A 531 3.01 -18.60 -3.29
N ILE A 532 2.50 -19.59 -2.54
CA ILE A 532 2.71 -19.70 -1.09
C ILE A 532 4.21 -19.78 -0.72
N GLY A 533 5.04 -20.34 -1.61
CA GLY A 533 6.48 -20.45 -1.44
C GLY A 533 7.21 -19.12 -1.52
N ASN A 534 6.52 -18.01 -1.83
CA ASN A 534 7.06 -16.65 -1.73
C ASN A 534 6.85 -16.03 -0.34
N ILE A 535 5.99 -16.62 0.49
CA ILE A 535 5.69 -16.11 1.83
C ILE A 535 6.74 -16.65 2.79
N ALA A 536 7.41 -15.76 3.52
CA ALA A 536 8.26 -16.15 4.63
C ALA A 536 7.46 -16.22 5.93
N LEU A 537 6.68 -15.16 6.21
CA LEU A 537 5.90 -15.04 7.44
C LEU A 537 4.47 -14.58 7.12
N LEU A 538 3.47 -15.30 7.66
CA LEU A 538 2.08 -14.87 7.68
C LEU A 538 1.46 -15.14 9.04
N ALA A 539 0.81 -14.14 9.61
CA ALA A 539 0.18 -14.24 10.92
C ALA A 539 -1.29 -13.79 10.87
N GLY A 540 -2.11 -14.40 11.71
CA GLY A 540 -3.48 -13.98 12.00
C GLY A 540 -4.52 -14.86 11.35
N SER A 541 -5.66 -14.95 12.02
CA SER A 541 -6.79 -15.73 11.53
C SER A 541 -8.11 -15.20 12.04
N CYS A 542 -9.17 -15.64 11.38
CA CYS A 542 -10.55 -15.40 11.78
C CYS A 542 -11.33 -16.71 11.64
N ALA A 543 -12.45 -16.80 12.35
CA ALA A 543 -13.28 -18.01 12.33
C ALA A 543 -14.08 -18.14 11.02
N ASP A 544 -14.40 -17.01 10.40
CA ASP A 544 -15.21 -16.92 9.17
C ASP A 544 -14.57 -15.87 8.24
N ASP A 545 -14.16 -16.30 7.05
CA ASP A 545 -13.56 -15.46 6.01
C ASP A 545 -14.47 -15.24 4.78
N SER A 546 -15.78 -15.46 4.92
CA SER A 546 -16.77 -15.17 3.87
C SER A 546 -16.82 -13.71 3.44
N SER A 547 -16.42 -12.80 4.32
CA SER A 547 -16.28 -11.38 4.02
C SER A 547 -15.22 -10.73 4.93
N LEU A 548 -14.75 -9.56 4.53
CA LEU A 548 -13.84 -8.77 5.36
C LEU A 548 -14.48 -8.39 6.71
N GLU A 549 -15.78 -8.08 6.72
CA GLU A 549 -16.50 -7.65 7.93
C GLU A 549 -16.64 -8.79 8.95
N THR A 550 -17.08 -9.97 8.49
CA THR A 550 -17.19 -11.17 9.33
C THR A 550 -15.83 -11.61 9.86
N CYS A 551 -14.80 -11.58 9.02
CA CYS A 551 -13.44 -11.91 9.43
C CYS A 551 -12.90 -10.96 10.50
N THR A 552 -13.06 -9.64 10.29
CA THR A 552 -12.62 -8.61 11.24
C THR A 552 -13.30 -8.76 12.61
N SER A 553 -14.58 -9.15 12.64
CA SER A 553 -15.33 -9.30 13.91
C SER A 553 -14.83 -10.42 14.82
N SER A 554 -14.16 -11.43 14.26
CA SER A 554 -13.63 -12.59 15.00
C SER A 554 -12.11 -12.68 14.94
N TYR A 555 -11.45 -11.60 14.50
CA TYR A 555 -10.03 -11.63 14.18
C TYR A 555 -9.17 -11.87 15.42
N ASN A 556 -8.23 -12.80 15.33
CA ASN A 556 -7.31 -13.13 16.39
C ASN A 556 -5.85 -13.09 15.92
N GLY A 557 -4.99 -12.51 16.76
CA GLY A 557 -3.57 -12.43 16.50
C GLY A 557 -3.22 -11.51 15.32
N GLY A 558 -2.37 -11.98 14.42
CA GLY A 558 -2.00 -11.25 13.21
C GLY A 558 -0.87 -10.24 13.36
N THR A 559 -0.35 -10.06 14.58
CA THR A 559 0.81 -9.21 14.81
C THR A 559 2.09 -9.99 14.47
N ILE A 560 2.94 -9.39 13.64
CA ILE A 560 4.30 -9.88 13.40
C ILE A 560 5.28 -8.90 14.05
N THR A 561 6.07 -9.39 14.99
CA THR A 561 7.11 -8.61 15.66
C THR A 561 8.49 -9.08 15.21
N LEU A 562 9.25 -8.19 14.57
CA LEU A 562 10.65 -8.45 14.20
C LEU A 562 11.59 -7.80 15.22
N GLY A 563 12.25 -8.64 16.02
CA GLY A 563 13.26 -8.27 16.99
C GLY A 563 14.63 -8.02 16.35
N SER A 564 15.69 -8.06 17.17
CA SER A 564 17.06 -7.81 16.72
C SER A 564 17.65 -8.92 15.85
N SER A 565 18.48 -8.56 14.87
CA SER A 565 19.22 -9.49 14.01
C SER A 565 18.29 -10.47 13.29
N SER A 566 17.20 -9.93 12.74
CA SER A 566 16.16 -10.66 12.02
C SER A 566 16.37 -10.49 10.50
N TYR A 567 16.42 -11.59 9.76
CA TYR A 567 16.61 -11.58 8.30
C TYR A 567 15.52 -12.39 7.61
N VAL A 568 14.69 -11.73 6.81
CA VAL A 568 13.55 -12.34 6.13
C VAL A 568 13.77 -12.23 4.63
N TYR A 569 13.88 -13.38 3.96
CA TYR A 569 13.95 -13.49 2.50
C TYR A 569 12.63 -14.07 2.01
N GLY A 570 11.68 -13.20 1.69
CA GLY A 570 10.29 -13.54 1.39
C GLY A 570 9.31 -12.48 1.84
N ASN A 571 8.05 -12.64 1.44
CA ASN A 571 6.98 -11.71 1.79
C ASN A 571 6.63 -11.83 3.28
N VAL A 572 6.34 -10.69 3.89
CA VAL A 572 5.83 -10.56 5.26
C VAL A 572 4.38 -10.10 5.21
N ILE A 573 3.47 -10.94 5.69
CA ILE A 573 2.03 -10.70 5.68
C ILE A 573 1.50 -10.70 7.11
N ALA A 574 1.47 -9.52 7.74
CA ALA A 574 0.84 -9.32 9.03
C ALA A 574 -0.66 -9.10 8.85
N GLY A 575 -1.48 -10.02 9.34
CA GLY A 575 -2.93 -9.87 9.30
C GLY A 575 -3.45 -8.71 10.16
N ASN A 576 -2.71 -8.34 11.20
CA ASN A 576 -2.97 -7.15 12.01
C ASN A 576 -1.89 -6.09 11.76
N ILE A 577 -0.87 -5.98 12.63
CA ILE A 577 0.18 -4.97 12.53
C ILE A 577 1.58 -5.61 12.37
N LEU A 578 2.47 -4.89 11.71
CA LEU A 578 3.92 -5.16 11.73
C LEU A 578 4.61 -4.22 12.72
N ASP A 579 5.41 -4.79 13.62
CA ASP A 579 6.28 -4.05 14.54
C ASP A 579 7.73 -4.50 14.39
N THR A 580 8.61 -3.64 13.89
CA THR A 580 10.06 -3.89 13.92
C THR A 580 10.69 -3.12 15.08
N SER A 581 11.31 -3.84 16.01
CA SER A 581 11.88 -3.29 17.24
C SER A 581 13.41 -3.38 17.31
N GLY A 582 14.02 -4.24 16.48
CA GLY A 582 15.48 -4.42 16.38
C GLY A 582 16.03 -4.27 14.97
N SER A 583 17.33 -4.55 14.78
CA SER A 583 17.97 -4.55 13.46
C SER A 583 17.33 -5.63 12.57
N SER A 584 16.48 -5.21 11.63
CA SER A 584 15.68 -6.08 10.79
C SER A 584 16.04 -5.90 9.32
N HIS A 585 16.13 -7.00 8.58
CA HIS A 585 16.41 -7.00 7.15
C HIS A 585 15.33 -7.79 6.44
N ILE A 586 14.63 -7.16 5.50
CA ILE A 586 13.55 -7.78 4.73
C ILE A 586 13.90 -7.67 3.24
N LEU A 587 13.97 -8.81 2.57
CA LEU A 587 14.03 -8.94 1.11
C LEU A 587 12.69 -9.52 0.64
N GLY A 588 11.71 -8.66 0.43
CA GLY A 588 10.36 -9.08 0.06
C GLY A 588 9.34 -7.97 0.21
N ALA A 589 8.10 -8.25 -0.20
CA ALA A 589 7.00 -7.31 -0.02
C ALA A 589 6.45 -7.34 1.41
N ILE A 590 5.87 -6.23 1.83
CA ILE A 590 5.27 -6.09 3.15
C ILE A 590 3.79 -5.75 3.03
N LEU A 591 2.96 -6.51 3.73
CA LEU A 591 1.57 -6.20 4.00
C LEU A 591 1.33 -6.20 5.51
N ALA A 592 0.69 -5.15 6.01
CA ALA A 592 0.04 -5.16 7.31
C ALA A 592 -1.43 -4.75 7.16
N ALA A 593 -2.35 -5.69 7.33
CA ALA A 593 -3.75 -5.55 6.90
C ALA A 593 -4.68 -4.91 7.94
N ALA A 594 -4.24 -4.75 9.20
CA ALA A 594 -5.02 -4.13 10.27
C ALA A 594 -6.43 -4.71 10.46
N LEU A 595 -6.53 -6.05 10.45
CA LEU A 595 -7.80 -6.77 10.66
C LEU A 595 -8.12 -7.03 12.13
N GLY A 596 -7.15 -6.89 13.03
CA GLY A 596 -7.33 -7.06 14.48
C GLY A 596 -7.38 -5.73 15.23
N ASP A 597 -7.02 -5.76 16.51
CA ASP A 597 -6.81 -4.52 17.28
C ASP A 597 -5.49 -3.85 16.86
N VAL A 598 -5.62 -2.73 16.17
CA VAL A 598 -4.48 -1.98 15.64
C VAL A 598 -3.68 -1.24 16.70
N GLY A 599 -4.22 -1.01 17.90
CA GLY A 599 -3.55 -0.24 18.95
C GLY A 599 -2.99 1.10 18.46
N GLN A 600 -1.65 1.23 18.44
CA GLN A 600 -0.92 2.43 17.97
C GLN A 600 -0.58 2.41 16.47
N GLY A 601 -1.05 1.40 15.72
CA GLY A 601 -0.75 1.18 14.30
C GLY A 601 0.56 0.44 14.06
N ASN A 602 0.97 0.40 12.79
CA ASN A 602 2.23 -0.26 12.39
C ASN A 602 3.45 0.53 12.83
N LYS A 603 4.55 -0.18 13.07
CA LYS A 603 5.81 0.42 13.47
C LYS A 603 6.99 -0.18 12.71
N LEU A 604 7.80 0.69 12.11
CA LEU A 604 9.14 0.35 11.64
C LEU A 604 10.15 1.06 12.54
N GLY A 605 10.94 0.32 13.30
CA GLY A 605 11.80 0.83 14.37
C GLY A 605 13.30 0.50 14.21
N ASN A 606 14.11 1.19 15.01
CA ASN A 606 15.54 0.96 15.27
C ASN A 606 16.46 0.98 14.03
N THR A 607 16.71 -0.16 13.37
CA THR A 607 17.40 -0.17 12.08
C THR A 607 16.69 -1.18 11.20
N THR A 608 15.91 -0.74 10.23
CA THR A 608 15.23 -1.66 9.30
C THR A 608 15.71 -1.39 7.88
N THR A 609 16.30 -2.42 7.27
CA THR A 609 16.65 -2.38 5.85
C THR A 609 15.62 -3.19 5.07
N ILE A 610 14.99 -2.54 4.11
CA ILE A 610 14.14 -3.20 3.13
C ILE A 610 14.93 -3.19 1.84
N ASP A 611 15.49 -4.33 1.49
CA ASP A 611 16.35 -4.50 0.33
C ASP A 611 15.53 -5.10 -0.82
N PHE A 612 15.87 -4.70 -2.04
CA PHE A 612 15.35 -5.29 -3.26
C PHE A 612 16.50 -5.84 -4.14
N ASP A 613 17.76 -5.82 -3.66
CA ASP A 613 18.88 -6.51 -4.33
C ASP A 613 18.64 -8.02 -4.40
N GLY A 614 18.66 -8.56 -5.60
CA GLY A 614 18.38 -9.98 -5.87
C GLY A 614 16.94 -10.25 -6.28
N VAL A 615 16.06 -9.24 -6.31
CA VAL A 615 14.73 -9.35 -6.95
C VAL A 615 14.86 -9.74 -8.42
N ASN A 616 15.87 -9.21 -9.12
CA ASN A 616 16.18 -9.55 -10.51
C ASN A 616 16.84 -10.93 -10.66
N ASP A 617 17.40 -11.48 -9.59
CA ASP A 617 18.01 -12.82 -9.55
C ASP A 617 16.97 -13.90 -9.16
N HIS A 618 15.78 -13.47 -8.72
CA HIS A 618 14.65 -14.31 -8.38
C HIS A 618 13.46 -13.98 -9.30
N GLU A 619 13.44 -14.56 -10.50
CA GLU A 619 12.37 -14.44 -11.53
C GLU A 619 10.92 -14.61 -11.00
N ASN A 620 10.76 -15.12 -9.77
CA ASN A 620 9.48 -15.42 -9.13
C ASN A 620 9.03 -14.36 -8.12
N PHE A 621 9.79 -13.27 -7.98
CA PHE A 621 9.37 -12.14 -7.16
C PHE A 621 8.23 -11.36 -7.83
N LYS A 622 6.99 -11.75 -7.51
CA LYS A 622 5.82 -10.89 -7.67
C LYS A 622 5.16 -10.74 -6.31
N PRO A 623 5.06 -9.52 -5.76
CA PRO A 623 4.25 -9.28 -4.57
C PRO A 623 2.79 -9.66 -4.88
N SER A 624 2.34 -10.82 -4.40
CA SER A 624 0.95 -11.23 -4.51
C SER A 624 0.58 -12.08 -3.30
N ILE A 625 -0.65 -11.95 -2.80
CA ILE A 625 -1.23 -13.06 -2.03
C ILE A 625 -1.41 -14.25 -2.98
N PRO A 626 -1.50 -15.50 -2.48
CA PRO A 626 -1.82 -16.63 -3.32
C PRO A 626 -3.11 -16.38 -4.11
N LYS A 627 -3.04 -16.41 -5.45
CA LYS A 627 -4.18 -16.16 -6.36
C LYS A 627 -5.29 -17.21 -6.25
N ASP A 628 -6.57 -16.86 -6.38
CA ASP A 628 -7.63 -17.85 -6.54
C ASP A 628 -7.36 -18.73 -7.78
N ASP A 629 -7.40 -20.05 -7.60
CA ASP A 629 -7.08 -21.05 -8.63
C ASP A 629 -8.23 -21.21 -9.65
N SER A 630 -8.40 -20.24 -10.53
CA SER A 630 -8.98 -20.49 -11.86
C SER A 630 -7.94 -20.44 -12.97
N ASP A 631 -6.65 -20.29 -12.66
CA ASP A 631 -5.63 -20.07 -13.67
C ASP A 631 -4.40 -20.96 -13.44
N ASN A 632 -4.38 -22.12 -14.13
CA ASN A 632 -3.25 -23.06 -14.19
C ASN A 632 -2.09 -22.53 -15.07
N THR A 633 -2.01 -21.22 -15.32
CA THR A 633 -0.94 -20.67 -16.14
C THR A 633 0.26 -20.23 -15.28
N PRO A 634 1.48 -20.66 -15.62
CA PRO A 634 2.69 -20.18 -14.96
C PRO A 634 2.80 -18.66 -15.11
N PRO A 635 3.44 -17.95 -14.16
CA PRO A 635 3.54 -16.49 -14.20
C PRO A 635 4.28 -16.06 -15.46
N ILE A 636 3.55 -15.45 -16.40
CA ILE A 636 4.14 -14.80 -17.57
C ILE A 636 5.03 -13.65 -17.08
N ASN A 637 6.23 -13.56 -17.66
CA ASN A 637 7.24 -12.54 -17.42
C ASN A 637 6.62 -11.13 -17.43
N THR A 638 7.08 -10.30 -16.49
CA THR A 638 6.69 -8.91 -16.29
C THR A 638 6.82 -8.10 -17.57
N ALA A 639 5.70 -7.57 -18.07
CA ALA A 639 5.70 -6.51 -19.07
C ALA A 639 6.34 -5.26 -18.46
N THR A 640 7.49 -4.85 -19.00
CA THR A 640 7.98 -3.48 -18.82
C THR A 640 6.95 -2.54 -19.43
N ASP A 641 6.55 -1.46 -18.75
CA ASP A 641 5.61 -0.48 -19.30
C ASP A 641 6.17 0.13 -20.60
N LYS A 642 5.53 -0.22 -21.74
CA LYS A 642 5.95 0.17 -23.10
C LYS A 642 5.49 1.57 -23.47
N ALA A 643 4.37 2.01 -22.91
CA ALA A 643 3.70 3.28 -23.15
C ALA A 643 3.86 4.21 -21.95
N LYS A 644 4.50 5.35 -22.16
CA LYS A 644 4.76 6.40 -21.15
C LYS A 644 4.05 7.69 -21.53
N ILE A 645 3.51 8.38 -20.53
CA ILE A 645 2.88 9.69 -20.71
C ILE A 645 3.98 10.75 -20.91
N ARG A 646 3.92 11.50 -22.01
CA ARG A 646 4.80 12.65 -22.27
C ARG A 646 4.23 13.94 -21.68
N TRP A 647 2.94 14.19 -21.87
CA TRP A 647 2.22 15.29 -21.23
C TRP A 647 0.70 15.08 -21.35
N ALA A 648 -0.05 15.65 -20.40
CA ALA A 648 -1.51 15.64 -20.37
C ALA A 648 -2.04 17.05 -20.06
N ARG A 649 -3.20 17.42 -20.59
CA ARG A 649 -3.92 18.64 -20.21
C ARG A 649 -5.42 18.47 -20.33
N TYR A 650 -6.18 19.21 -19.55
CA TYR A 650 -7.62 19.37 -19.81
C TYR A 650 -7.84 20.22 -21.06
N ILE A 651 -8.87 19.88 -21.83
CA ILE A 651 -9.29 20.62 -23.04
C ILE A 651 -10.69 21.18 -22.82
#